data_AF-A0A485KUQ7-F1
#
_entry.id   AF-A0A485KUQ7-F1
#
_cell.length_a   1.000
_cell.length_b   1.000
_cell.length_c   1.000
_cell.angle_alpha   90.00
_cell.angle_beta   90.00
_cell.angle_gamma   90.00
#
_symmetry.space_group_name_H-M   'P 1'
#
loop_
_entity.id
_entity.type
_entity.pdbx_description
1 polymer ?
#
loop_
_entity_poly.entity_id
_entity_poly.type
_entity_poly.pdbx_seq_one_letter_code
_entity_poly.pdbx_strand_id
1 'polypeptide(L)'
;MRLLVRSIVCLLVALLPSSARAAASRHAADGVASSPCAPGFGADSDSSTCAQCIQGLYSLGGNAAKCLPVSCPAGAMANAGATNETDCQLCAPGQYSAGGQSICHDADCSPGFEMPPGSDNPNDCIACTAGFYSRGGNTTCKAMTCIPGSGSSATKASSPTATCVACLVGQYSPGQTAQCQNMTCAPGTTGVLGAATASNCTTCPNGFVSRGAASACTPCALGNFAAAGDASCQPATCLPGWHANDHAATATDCSGCPVGTFSPGGASTCQNATCEPGSFAPEGATNSSSCDECPAGTYSSGGTAHCKSTLCPQGSGAVAGATDVVANCTVCPAGFYSIGQRSPCLPTTCKPGYASAATGNHLASGMCTLCPQGYFSPGGSAQCAPATCAPGYMLPQGAANGNASCVQCGPGQFSLGTTSACASTTCPAGKASPAGAADATAQCAPCSPGLYSPGGATPCAECTCDAGSSSPAGASSPQGKCTPCATGYFSTGESDTCHAMQCAPGSGSNATRASDPMASCVRCSAGLFSPGGFSACNETKCPPGTAAPAGASSAVANCTSCDAGRFCLGGASSPQTTRCAPGSAAPANATHATANCSVCAQGTFSRGGAAACAPTMCPAGTSSPPGATDATAQCAACPLGQYSPGGTSVCLGPTTCTPGSASAVGAATANGSCVPCTGGFFSAGGNHSCTETTCEPGFGSPPGATSVDGQCEECPVGFFSPGKGSDCQPMACIPGSGANGTAATSLTSSCRLCTAGSFSPGGKVPCMSTTCAPGTSSPEGADVVDGQCSPCWAGTYSPGGALPCTPATCPVGYSAPPGAKTAANDCVRCAAGFYSTGGATNCIPCTCAAGSVCPTSTSSTCEACPSNTTSAGGHSLCLPPFEATSYVQAVVDLDGYAVAYFNQTLLDTFAAAAQAMWASPVHILALTSSSNSSWQAVYPGACQIRVAFETTNATTVPLFRVFSDLTTPNASLVQVLHALGLDQLTAVQVTQVTAMKNGQVIDASVLRPPASPTDSTKITDDKASVTGSNSLVLTAIIAAAVAVLVVAIFAFRLSKFNTQTNAVDEPEDVLVGTTTRPAKETFRSRATDGQSSPRKSPTKAAEPAIPQRPYV
;
A
#
# COMPACT_ATOMS: atom_id res chain seq x y z
N MET A 1 -8.86 2.27 55.42
CA MET A 1 -7.87 2.70 56.45
C MET A 1 -7.18 3.95 55.91
N ARG A 2 -7.28 5.16 56.48
CA ARG A 2 -7.64 5.59 57.85
C ARG A 2 -8.67 6.73 57.84
N LEU A 3 -9.60 6.75 58.81
CA LEU A 3 -9.94 7.94 59.63
C LEU A 3 -10.83 7.50 60.82
N LEU A 4 -11.16 8.44 61.74
CA LEU A 4 -11.84 8.26 63.03
C LEU A 4 -11.01 7.45 64.06
N VAL A 5 -10.49 7.97 65.19
CA VAL A 5 -10.79 9.10 66.12
C VAL A 5 -11.79 8.78 67.24
N ARG A 6 -11.30 8.17 68.36
CA ARG A 6 -11.25 8.81 69.70
C ARG A 6 -10.63 7.92 70.79
N SER A 7 -10.13 8.57 71.85
CA SER A 7 -9.75 8.00 73.15
C SER A 7 -10.58 8.66 74.26
N ILE A 8 -10.69 8.02 75.44
CA ILE A 8 -11.19 8.46 76.79
C ILE A 8 -11.88 7.23 77.44
N VAL A 9 -11.76 6.84 78.71
CA VAL A 9 -10.89 7.09 79.89
C VAL A 9 -11.39 6.10 80.98
N CYS A 10 -10.69 5.99 82.12
CA CYS A 10 -10.96 5.08 83.24
C CYS A 10 -12.40 5.04 83.81
N LEU A 11 -12.83 3.85 84.25
CA LEU A 11 -13.37 3.47 85.59
C LEU A 11 -13.38 1.91 85.60
N LEU A 12 -13.38 1.15 86.71
CA LEU A 12 -13.62 1.41 88.13
C LEU A 12 -12.70 0.51 89.00
N VAL A 13 -12.68 0.68 90.32
CA VAL A 13 -11.78 -0.02 91.27
C VAL A 13 -12.55 -0.93 92.22
N ALA A 14 -11.93 -2.09 92.54
CA ALA A 14 -12.21 -3.01 93.64
C ALA A 14 -13.57 -3.74 93.70
N LEU A 15 -13.49 -5.05 94.00
CA LEU A 15 -14.13 -5.63 95.19
C LEU A 15 -13.49 -6.99 95.50
N LEU A 16 -12.94 -7.14 96.71
CA LEU A 16 -12.41 -8.41 97.24
C LEU A 16 -13.51 -9.10 98.08
N PRO A 17 -13.74 -10.41 97.95
CA PRO A 17 -14.59 -11.16 98.87
C PRO A 17 -13.85 -11.42 100.19
N SER A 18 -14.48 -11.10 101.32
CA SER A 18 -13.90 -11.24 102.67
C SER A 18 -14.71 -12.23 103.52
N SER A 19 -14.12 -13.35 103.93
CA SER A 19 -14.85 -14.38 104.70
C SER A 19 -13.96 -15.27 105.58
N ALA A 20 -13.47 -14.74 106.73
CA ALA A 20 -12.99 -15.55 107.85
C ALA A 20 -12.86 -14.75 109.17
N ARG A 21 -13.84 -14.90 110.09
CA ARG A 21 -13.66 -14.75 111.54
C ARG A 21 -14.56 -15.79 112.23
N ALA A 22 -13.98 -16.84 112.80
CA ALA A 22 -13.50 -16.88 114.18
C ALA A 22 -14.62 -17.28 115.16
N ALA A 23 -14.85 -18.58 115.29
CA ALA A 23 -15.67 -19.16 116.35
C ALA A 23 -14.85 -19.18 117.66
N ALA A 24 -15.45 -18.70 118.75
CA ALA A 24 -14.82 -18.70 120.07
C ALA A 24 -15.68 -19.52 121.05
N SER A 25 -15.22 -20.73 121.40
CA SER A 25 -15.78 -21.52 122.49
C SER A 25 -15.07 -21.18 123.80
N ARG A 26 -15.85 -20.88 124.85
CA ARG A 26 -15.35 -20.76 126.23
C ARG A 26 -15.57 -22.08 126.96
N HIS A 27 -14.58 -22.57 127.68
CA HIS A 27 -14.79 -23.48 128.82
C HIS A 27 -13.95 -23.00 130.01
N ALA A 28 -14.31 -23.49 131.21
CA ALA A 28 -13.88 -22.89 132.47
C ALA A 28 -12.48 -23.33 132.93
N ALA A 29 -11.98 -22.64 133.96
CA ALA A 29 -10.69 -22.92 134.57
C ALA A 29 -10.74 -24.10 135.55
N ASP A 30 -9.60 -24.77 135.70
CA ASP A 30 -9.24 -25.48 136.94
C ASP A 30 -7.72 -25.76 136.99
N GLY A 31 -7.18 -26.01 138.19
CA GLY A 31 -5.92 -26.76 138.40
C GLY A 31 -4.58 -26.07 138.08
N VAL A 32 -3.81 -25.73 139.12
CA VAL A 32 -2.41 -25.27 139.01
C VAL A 32 -1.47 -26.39 138.54
N ALA A 33 -0.74 -26.16 137.44
CA ALA A 33 0.53 -26.84 137.14
C ALA A 33 1.38 -25.97 136.18
N SER A 34 2.71 -25.96 136.35
CA SER A 34 3.63 -25.35 135.39
C SER A 34 3.75 -26.25 134.15
N SER A 35 3.03 -25.92 133.08
CA SER A 35 2.99 -26.75 131.87
C SER A 35 4.29 -26.64 131.05
N PRO A 36 4.82 -27.75 130.50
CA PRO A 36 5.77 -27.68 129.40
C PRO A 36 5.17 -26.96 128.18
N CYS A 37 6.02 -26.36 127.35
CA CYS A 37 5.60 -25.92 126.02
C CYS A 37 5.30 -27.14 125.13
N ALA A 38 4.33 -27.00 124.22
CA ALA A 38 4.04 -28.01 123.21
C ALA A 38 5.16 -28.09 122.16
N PRO A 39 5.31 -29.22 121.43
CA PRO A 39 6.15 -29.29 120.24
C PRO A 39 5.78 -28.17 119.25
N GLY A 40 6.80 -27.59 118.62
CA GLY A 40 6.65 -26.38 117.80
C GLY A 40 6.68 -25.05 118.57
N PHE A 41 6.68 -25.07 119.91
CA PHE A 41 6.69 -23.86 120.75
C PHE A 41 7.87 -23.90 121.75
N GLY A 42 8.51 -22.74 121.96
CA GLY A 42 9.61 -22.55 122.90
C GLY A 42 9.27 -21.54 123.99
N ALA A 43 9.88 -21.69 125.16
CA ALA A 43 9.74 -20.77 126.27
C ALA A 43 10.55 -19.49 126.03
N ASP A 44 9.87 -18.36 125.97
CA ASP A 44 10.49 -17.04 125.98
C ASP A 44 11.03 -16.71 127.39
N SER A 45 12.28 -16.26 127.47
CA SER A 45 12.97 -15.98 128.73
C SER A 45 12.35 -14.82 129.51
N ASP A 46 11.68 -13.90 128.80
CA ASP A 46 11.31 -12.60 129.36
C ASP A 46 9.81 -12.52 129.72
N SER A 47 8.97 -13.39 129.13
CA SER A 47 7.52 -13.45 129.40
C SER A 47 7.04 -14.69 130.16
N SER A 48 7.84 -15.75 130.24
CA SER A 48 7.43 -17.10 130.70
C SER A 48 6.24 -17.72 129.93
N THR A 49 5.99 -17.24 128.71
CA THR A 49 5.00 -17.83 127.78
C THR A 49 5.67 -18.66 126.68
N CYS A 50 4.90 -19.59 126.11
CA CYS A 50 5.36 -20.44 125.01
C CYS A 50 5.06 -19.77 123.66
N ALA A 51 6.08 -19.24 122.99
CA ALA A 51 5.97 -18.67 121.66
C ALA A 51 6.18 -19.75 120.58
N GLN A 52 5.47 -19.67 119.45
CA GLN A 52 5.69 -20.57 118.31
C GLN A 52 7.10 -20.34 117.77
N CYS A 53 7.86 -21.40 117.54
CA CYS A 53 9.21 -21.26 117.00
C CYS A 53 9.15 -20.65 115.61
N ILE A 54 9.85 -19.53 115.44
CA ILE A 54 9.92 -18.83 114.16
C ILE A 54 10.60 -19.69 113.10
N GLN A 55 10.31 -19.37 111.84
CA GLN A 55 10.78 -20.16 110.70
C GLN A 55 12.30 -20.30 110.70
N GLY A 56 12.79 -21.53 110.55
CA GLY A 56 14.20 -21.90 110.74
C GLY A 56 14.50 -22.55 112.10
N LEU A 57 13.55 -22.61 113.04
CA LEU A 57 13.73 -23.25 114.35
C LEU A 57 12.60 -24.25 114.68
N TYR A 58 12.94 -25.33 115.40
CA TYR A 58 12.01 -26.33 115.92
C TYR A 58 12.01 -26.40 117.45
N SER A 59 11.00 -27.06 118.02
CA SER A 59 10.98 -27.43 119.44
C SER A 59 10.30 -28.78 119.64
N LEU A 60 10.90 -29.66 120.43
CA LEU A 60 10.28 -30.92 120.88
C LEU A 60 9.27 -30.72 122.02
N GLY A 61 9.10 -29.49 122.51
CA GLY A 61 8.35 -29.18 123.72
C GLY A 61 9.13 -29.50 125.01
N GLY A 62 8.54 -29.15 126.17
CA GLY A 62 9.13 -29.39 127.50
C GLY A 62 9.24 -28.16 128.41
N ASN A 63 9.65 -28.39 129.65
CA ASN A 63 9.77 -27.36 130.71
C ASN A 63 10.97 -26.40 130.55
N ALA A 64 11.86 -26.68 129.59
CA ALA A 64 13.02 -25.86 129.25
C ALA A 64 13.19 -25.76 127.72
N ALA A 65 12.07 -25.82 126.99
CA ALA A 65 12.03 -25.88 125.53
C ALA A 65 12.60 -24.58 124.92
N LYS A 66 13.82 -24.67 124.35
CA LYS A 66 14.36 -23.62 123.48
C LYS A 66 14.05 -23.97 122.03
N CYS A 67 13.75 -22.96 121.23
CA CYS A 67 13.70 -23.14 119.77
C CYS A 67 15.12 -23.40 119.24
N LEU A 68 15.34 -24.59 118.67
CA LEU A 68 16.63 -25.10 118.21
C LEU A 68 16.73 -25.06 116.68
N PRO A 69 17.94 -24.97 116.09
CA PRO A 69 18.14 -25.04 114.64
C PRO A 69 17.47 -26.26 114.00
N VAL A 70 16.60 -26.06 113.01
CA VAL A 70 16.24 -27.17 112.10
C VAL A 70 17.41 -27.55 111.21
N SER A 71 17.42 -28.81 110.78
CA SER A 71 18.40 -29.36 109.84
C SER A 71 17.72 -29.80 108.56
N CYS A 72 16.92 -28.91 107.96
CA CYS A 72 16.23 -29.23 106.71
C CYS A 72 17.22 -29.59 105.59
N PRO A 73 16.89 -30.56 104.72
CA PRO A 73 17.68 -30.82 103.53
C PRO A 73 17.72 -29.57 102.65
N ALA A 74 18.78 -29.46 101.87
CA ALA A 74 18.88 -28.45 100.83
C ALA A 74 17.69 -28.57 99.86
N GLY A 75 17.15 -27.45 99.38
CA GLY A 75 15.89 -27.39 98.63
C GLY A 75 14.62 -27.30 99.49
N ALA A 76 14.73 -27.38 100.81
CA ALA A 76 13.59 -27.23 101.73
C ALA A 76 13.78 -26.08 102.74
N MET A 77 12.67 -25.64 103.31
CA MET A 77 12.60 -24.71 104.44
C MET A 77 11.83 -25.36 105.59
N ALA A 78 12.06 -24.92 106.83
CA ALA A 78 11.23 -25.37 107.95
C ALA A 78 9.82 -24.77 107.91
N ASN A 79 8.86 -25.53 108.44
CA ASN A 79 7.55 -25.00 108.80
C ASN A 79 7.67 -24.05 110.00
N ALA A 80 6.85 -23.00 110.05
CA ALA A 80 6.75 -22.16 111.24
C ALA A 80 6.09 -22.98 112.37
N GLY A 81 6.76 -23.09 113.52
CA GLY A 81 6.39 -24.03 114.58
C GLY A 81 6.74 -25.49 114.27
N ALA A 82 7.84 -25.72 113.54
CA ALA A 82 8.41 -27.06 113.31
C ALA A 82 8.49 -27.89 114.61
N THR A 83 7.96 -29.11 114.56
CA THR A 83 7.83 -30.00 115.72
C THR A 83 9.04 -30.89 115.96
N ASN A 84 9.90 -31.05 114.95
CA ASN A 84 11.12 -31.84 114.97
C ASN A 84 12.14 -31.28 113.96
N GLU A 85 13.40 -31.74 113.99
CA GLU A 85 14.50 -31.21 113.17
C GLU A 85 14.37 -31.45 111.65
N THR A 86 13.43 -32.32 111.24
CA THR A 86 13.13 -32.68 109.85
C THR A 86 11.75 -32.20 109.35
N ASP A 87 11.07 -31.35 110.12
CA ASP A 87 9.72 -30.81 109.81
C ASP A 87 9.80 -29.69 108.74
N CYS A 88 10.03 -30.14 107.49
CA CYS A 88 10.48 -29.30 106.38
C CYS A 88 9.58 -29.43 105.15
N GLN A 89 9.29 -28.29 104.51
CA GLN A 89 8.56 -28.20 103.26
C GLN A 89 9.53 -27.88 102.12
N LEU A 90 9.43 -28.61 101.00
CA LEU A 90 10.17 -28.31 99.76
C LEU A 90 9.80 -26.91 99.24
N CYS A 91 10.78 -26.21 98.67
CA CYS A 91 10.51 -24.94 98.02
C CYS A 91 9.62 -25.11 96.79
N ALA A 92 8.65 -24.19 96.65
CA ALA A 92 7.74 -24.16 95.52
C ALA A 92 8.51 -23.85 94.21
N PRO A 93 7.98 -24.27 93.03
CA PRO A 93 8.55 -23.86 91.75
C PRO A 93 8.69 -22.33 91.67
N GLY A 94 9.85 -21.86 91.21
CA GLY A 94 10.23 -20.45 91.29
C GLY A 94 11.04 -20.05 92.52
N GLN A 95 11.28 -20.96 93.48
CA GLN A 95 11.99 -20.67 94.74
C GLN A 95 13.08 -21.71 95.07
N TYR A 96 14.10 -21.29 95.82
CA TYR A 96 15.23 -22.13 96.25
C TYR A 96 15.57 -21.93 97.73
N SER A 97 16.27 -22.90 98.35
CA SER A 97 16.76 -22.79 99.74
C SER A 97 18.04 -23.60 99.93
N ALA A 98 19.06 -23.01 100.56
CA ALA A 98 20.30 -23.71 100.93
C ALA A 98 20.13 -24.76 102.05
N GLY A 99 18.90 -24.95 102.57
CA GLY A 99 18.59 -25.89 103.65
C GLY A 99 18.94 -25.37 105.04
N GLY A 100 19.01 -26.27 106.02
CA GLY A 100 19.20 -25.91 107.43
C GLY A 100 18.06 -25.01 107.92
N GLN A 101 18.39 -23.80 108.38
CA GLN A 101 17.41 -22.81 108.86
C GLN A 101 16.89 -21.88 107.75
N SER A 102 17.37 -22.01 106.51
CA SER A 102 17.03 -21.08 105.41
C SER A 102 15.55 -21.11 105.04
N ILE A 103 15.03 -19.95 104.63
CA ILE A 103 13.71 -19.83 104.01
C ILE A 103 13.82 -20.05 102.49
N CYS A 104 12.71 -20.44 101.85
CA CYS A 104 12.63 -20.42 100.40
C CYS A 104 12.65 -18.98 99.90
N HIS A 105 13.70 -18.64 99.15
CA HIS A 105 13.86 -17.36 98.49
C HIS A 105 13.36 -17.45 97.05
N ASP A 106 12.69 -16.40 96.57
CA ASP A 106 12.37 -16.27 95.14
C ASP A 106 13.66 -16.29 94.31
N ALA A 107 13.67 -17.13 93.27
CA ALA A 107 14.77 -17.19 92.31
C ALA A 107 14.69 -16.01 91.32
N ASP A 108 15.84 -15.54 90.85
CA ASP A 108 15.93 -14.57 89.74
C ASP A 108 16.37 -15.28 88.45
N CYS A 109 15.56 -16.23 87.98
CA CYS A 109 15.87 -16.96 86.75
C CYS A 109 15.79 -16.04 85.53
N SER A 110 16.72 -16.20 84.59
CA SER A 110 16.67 -15.47 83.31
C SER A 110 15.37 -15.78 82.53
N PRO A 111 14.84 -14.85 81.72
CA PRO A 111 13.68 -15.11 80.88
C PRO A 111 13.85 -16.35 80.00
N GLY A 112 12.82 -17.20 79.95
CA GLY A 112 12.89 -18.54 79.35
C GLY A 112 13.34 -19.67 80.28
N PHE A 113 13.54 -19.40 81.57
CA PHE A 113 13.90 -20.43 82.55
C PHE A 113 12.93 -20.39 83.76
N GLU A 114 12.83 -21.51 84.48
CA GLU A 114 12.14 -21.61 85.77
C GLU A 114 13.04 -22.30 86.81
N MET A 115 12.81 -22.02 88.09
CA MET A 115 13.45 -22.76 89.18
C MET A 115 12.62 -24.00 89.52
N PRO A 116 13.15 -25.25 89.41
CA PRO A 116 12.38 -26.44 89.75
C PRO A 116 12.06 -26.51 91.26
N PRO A 117 10.99 -27.19 91.67
CA PRO A 117 10.66 -27.36 93.08
C PRO A 117 11.75 -28.15 93.80
N GLY A 118 12.12 -27.72 95.00
CA GLY A 118 13.18 -28.36 95.78
C GLY A 118 14.62 -28.02 95.36
N SER A 119 14.84 -26.89 94.66
CA SER A 119 16.19 -26.45 94.25
C SER A 119 17.00 -25.90 95.42
N ASP A 120 18.28 -26.26 95.51
CA ASP A 120 19.17 -25.76 96.57
C ASP A 120 20.06 -24.58 96.16
N ASN A 121 20.27 -24.39 94.85
CA ASN A 121 21.13 -23.37 94.30
C ASN A 121 20.31 -22.26 93.60
N PRO A 122 20.64 -20.96 93.78
CA PRO A 122 20.05 -19.89 92.97
C PRO A 122 20.29 -20.03 91.45
N ASN A 123 21.17 -20.94 91.02
CA ASN A 123 21.50 -21.18 89.61
C ASN A 123 20.84 -22.45 89.02
N ASP A 124 20.01 -23.19 89.76
CA ASP A 124 19.34 -24.43 89.27
C ASP A 124 18.23 -24.18 88.23
N CYS A 125 18.12 -22.94 87.73
CA CYS A 125 17.18 -22.51 86.70
C CYS A 125 17.24 -23.42 85.45
N ILE A 126 16.19 -24.22 85.25
CA ILE A 126 16.03 -25.09 84.07
C ILE A 126 15.37 -24.33 82.92
N ALA A 127 15.70 -24.72 81.69
CA ALA A 127 15.14 -24.11 80.48
C ALA A 127 13.69 -24.54 80.25
N CYS A 128 12.80 -23.61 79.91
CA CYS A 128 11.48 -23.98 79.40
C CYS A 128 11.63 -24.82 78.12
N THR A 129 10.90 -25.93 78.08
CA THR A 129 10.82 -26.83 76.93
C THR A 129 9.99 -26.21 75.80
N ALA A 130 10.14 -26.74 74.58
CA ALA A 130 9.45 -26.22 73.40
C ALA A 130 7.92 -26.20 73.60
N GLY A 131 7.28 -25.07 73.25
CA GLY A 131 5.87 -24.83 73.51
C GLY A 131 5.56 -24.22 74.90
N PHE A 132 6.56 -24.00 75.76
CA PHE A 132 6.42 -23.32 77.06
C PHE A 132 7.34 -22.10 77.15
N TYR A 133 6.90 -21.08 77.90
CA TYR A 133 7.63 -19.84 78.10
C TYR A 133 7.65 -19.41 79.57
N SER A 134 8.70 -18.70 79.99
CA SER A 134 8.78 -18.03 81.29
C SER A 134 9.24 -16.59 81.10
N ARG A 135 8.74 -15.66 81.90
CA ARG A 135 9.22 -14.26 81.89
C ARG A 135 10.48 -14.05 82.73
N GLY A 136 10.98 -15.11 83.39
CA GLY A 136 12.08 -15.04 84.35
C GLY A 136 11.58 -14.76 85.77
N GLY A 137 12.50 -14.40 86.66
CA GLY A 137 12.23 -14.32 88.10
C GLY A 137 11.77 -15.66 88.66
N ASN A 138 10.82 -15.63 89.60
CA ASN A 138 10.16 -16.80 90.16
C ASN A 138 9.02 -17.36 89.27
N THR A 139 8.91 -16.96 88.00
CA THR A 139 7.82 -17.42 87.14
C THR A 139 8.10 -18.80 86.51
N THR A 140 7.12 -19.69 86.66
CA THR A 140 7.14 -21.03 86.04
C THR A 140 6.91 -21.00 84.53
N CYS A 141 7.37 -22.04 83.85
CA CYS A 141 7.18 -22.28 82.43
C CYS A 141 5.69 -22.54 82.13
N LYS A 142 5.04 -21.55 81.53
CA LYS A 142 3.61 -21.58 81.16
C LYS A 142 3.43 -21.93 79.68
N ALA A 143 2.31 -22.55 79.36
CA ALA A 143 1.95 -22.87 77.98
C ALA A 143 1.99 -21.62 77.09
N MET A 144 2.66 -21.72 75.93
CA MET A 144 2.61 -20.70 74.89
C MET A 144 1.22 -20.61 74.27
N THR A 145 0.91 -19.45 73.68
CA THR A 145 -0.38 -19.17 73.04
C THR A 145 -0.21 -18.95 71.54
N CYS A 146 0.51 -19.84 70.86
CA CYS A 146 0.63 -19.82 69.40
C CYS A 146 -0.76 -19.96 68.77
N ILE A 147 -1.05 -19.21 67.71
CA ILE A 147 -2.30 -19.36 66.96
C ILE A 147 -2.30 -20.68 66.16
N PRO A 148 -3.46 -21.30 65.87
CA PRO A 148 -3.53 -22.40 64.93
C PRO A 148 -2.86 -22.03 63.60
N GLY A 149 -2.09 -22.95 63.03
CA GLY A 149 -1.18 -22.67 61.92
C GLY A 149 0.24 -22.26 62.32
N SER A 150 0.51 -22.07 63.62
CA SER A 150 1.85 -21.74 64.14
C SER A 150 2.26 -22.60 65.33
N GLY A 151 3.57 -22.82 65.48
CA GLY A 151 4.17 -23.55 66.61
C GLY A 151 5.52 -22.94 66.99
N SER A 152 6.12 -23.41 68.09
CA SER A 152 7.42 -22.89 68.54
C SER A 152 8.32 -23.99 69.12
N SER A 153 9.36 -24.33 68.36
CA SER A 153 10.43 -25.25 68.77
C SER A 153 11.51 -24.58 69.64
N ALA A 154 11.35 -23.29 69.95
CA ALA A 154 12.28 -22.55 70.78
C ALA A 154 12.23 -23.05 72.24
N THR A 155 13.31 -23.69 72.69
CA THR A 155 13.58 -23.80 74.12
C THR A 155 14.00 -22.43 74.65
N LYS A 156 13.72 -22.16 75.93
CA LYS A 156 13.97 -20.84 76.57
C LYS A 156 13.13 -19.68 75.99
N ALA A 157 11.89 -19.92 75.56
CA ALA A 157 11.01 -18.84 75.12
C ALA A 157 10.68 -17.87 76.27
N SER A 158 10.84 -16.56 76.03
CA SER A 158 10.64 -15.49 77.05
C SER A 158 9.26 -14.82 76.98
N SER A 159 8.42 -15.23 76.03
CA SER A 159 7.16 -14.57 75.66
C SER A 159 6.14 -15.60 75.16
N PRO A 160 4.82 -15.41 75.40
CA PRO A 160 3.79 -16.37 75.01
C PRO A 160 3.65 -16.56 73.50
N THR A 161 4.14 -15.63 72.68
CA THR A 161 3.94 -15.63 71.22
C THR A 161 5.18 -15.28 70.39
N ALA A 162 6.23 -14.66 70.95
CA ALA A 162 7.30 -14.05 70.15
C ALA A 162 8.15 -15.05 69.33
N THR A 163 8.14 -16.33 69.70
CA THR A 163 8.85 -17.40 68.99
C THR A 163 7.90 -18.34 68.22
N CYS A 164 6.61 -18.03 68.14
CA CYS A 164 5.65 -18.78 67.32
C CYS A 164 5.89 -18.45 65.83
N VAL A 165 6.25 -19.47 65.05
CA VAL A 165 6.44 -19.36 63.60
C VAL A 165 5.32 -20.11 62.88
N ALA A 166 4.89 -19.59 61.74
CA ALA A 166 3.93 -20.30 60.88
C ALA A 166 4.55 -21.61 60.40
N CYS A 167 3.78 -22.70 60.47
CA CYS A 167 4.26 -24.00 59.99
C CYS A 167 4.46 -23.95 58.47
N LEU A 168 5.60 -24.48 58.01
CA LEU A 168 5.97 -24.50 56.59
C LEU A 168 4.95 -25.31 55.76
N VAL A 169 4.95 -25.11 54.44
CA VAL A 169 4.16 -25.93 53.51
C VAL A 169 4.41 -27.41 53.78
N GLY A 170 3.34 -28.16 54.08
CA GLY A 170 3.42 -29.56 54.46
C GLY A 170 3.57 -29.84 55.95
N GLN A 171 3.52 -28.81 56.82
CA GLN A 171 3.40 -28.95 58.26
C GLN A 171 2.19 -28.19 58.82
N TYR A 172 1.59 -28.71 59.88
CA TYR A 172 0.46 -28.12 60.58
C TYR A 172 0.72 -27.98 62.08
N SER A 173 -0.03 -27.08 62.74
CA SER A 173 -0.16 -27.10 64.21
C SER A 173 -1.54 -26.60 64.63
N PRO A 174 -2.21 -27.24 65.60
CA PRO A 174 -3.42 -26.71 66.23
C PRO A 174 -3.16 -25.48 67.14
N GLY A 175 -1.89 -25.07 67.30
CA GLY A 175 -1.49 -23.93 68.12
C GLY A 175 -1.22 -24.27 69.59
N GLN A 176 -1.28 -23.25 70.45
CA GLN A 176 -0.92 -23.31 71.86
C GLN A 176 0.52 -23.82 72.07
N THR A 177 0.71 -24.97 72.72
CA THR A 177 2.01 -25.62 72.95
C THR A 177 2.44 -26.54 71.80
N ALA A 178 1.57 -26.79 70.82
CA ALA A 178 1.80 -27.80 69.79
C ALA A 178 2.88 -27.37 68.78
N GLN A 179 3.83 -28.26 68.56
CA GLN A 179 4.88 -28.14 67.56
C GLN A 179 4.31 -28.33 66.15
N CYS A 180 4.99 -27.78 65.14
CA CYS A 180 4.65 -28.07 63.75
C CYS A 180 4.91 -29.57 63.44
N GLN A 181 3.85 -30.28 63.07
CA GLN A 181 3.83 -31.70 62.74
C GLN A 181 3.63 -31.88 61.23
N ASN A 182 4.20 -32.94 60.64
CA ASN A 182 4.07 -33.19 59.20
C ASN A 182 2.62 -33.53 58.81
N MET A 183 2.16 -33.00 57.67
CA MET A 183 0.81 -33.21 57.15
C MET A 183 0.66 -34.50 56.36
N THR A 184 -0.49 -35.16 56.49
CA THR A 184 -0.86 -36.36 55.74
C THR A 184 -1.77 -35.99 54.56
N CYS A 185 -1.25 -35.21 53.62
CA CYS A 185 -1.97 -34.88 52.38
C CYS A 185 -2.07 -36.10 51.45
N ALA A 186 -3.21 -36.26 50.78
CA ALA A 186 -3.39 -37.29 49.77
C ALA A 186 -2.55 -36.98 48.51
N PRO A 187 -2.16 -37.98 47.71
CA PRO A 187 -1.61 -37.74 46.37
C PRO A 187 -2.51 -36.80 45.55
N GLY A 188 -1.91 -35.93 44.75
CA GLY A 188 -2.58 -34.84 44.04
C GLY A 188 -2.90 -33.61 44.90
N THR A 189 -2.60 -33.63 46.20
CA THR A 189 -2.76 -32.46 47.10
C THR A 189 -1.44 -32.09 47.78
N THR A 190 -1.20 -30.79 47.92
CA THR A 190 -0.08 -30.20 48.68
C THR A 190 -0.57 -29.66 50.01
N GLY A 191 0.32 -29.55 51.00
CA GLY A 191 0.03 -28.79 52.21
C GLY A 191 -0.15 -27.30 51.92
N VAL A 192 -0.90 -26.60 52.78
CA VAL A 192 -1.04 -25.14 52.76
C VAL A 192 -0.11 -24.54 53.82
N LEU A 193 0.50 -23.38 53.54
CA LEU A 193 1.34 -22.66 54.49
C LEU A 193 0.51 -22.24 55.72
N GLY A 194 1.00 -22.53 56.93
CA GLY A 194 0.28 -22.21 58.17
C GLY A 194 -0.96 -23.08 58.41
N ALA A 195 -0.93 -24.36 58.02
CA ALA A 195 -2.05 -25.28 58.21
C ALA A 195 -2.42 -25.46 59.70
N ALA A 196 -3.71 -25.34 60.04
CA ALA A 196 -4.21 -25.57 61.39
C ALA A 196 -4.46 -27.06 61.72
N THR A 197 -4.63 -27.91 60.71
CA THR A 197 -4.97 -29.34 60.86
C THR A 197 -4.20 -30.23 59.88
N ALA A 198 -4.06 -31.51 60.21
CA ALA A 198 -3.32 -32.51 59.41
C ALA A 198 -3.82 -32.70 57.97
N SER A 199 -5.07 -32.32 57.71
CA SER A 199 -5.79 -32.48 56.45
C SER A 199 -6.06 -31.16 55.71
N ASN A 200 -5.49 -30.04 56.14
CA ASN A 200 -5.67 -28.71 55.52
C ASN A 200 -4.85 -28.57 54.22
N CYS A 201 -5.07 -29.49 53.28
CA CYS A 201 -4.37 -29.61 52.00
C CYS A 201 -5.17 -28.93 50.88
N THR A 202 -4.49 -28.49 49.83
CA THR A 202 -5.12 -27.96 48.60
C THR A 202 -4.76 -28.86 47.42
N THR A 203 -5.64 -28.97 46.44
CA THR A 203 -5.34 -29.65 45.17
C THR A 203 -4.20 -28.95 44.45
N CYS A 204 -3.37 -29.72 43.76
CA CYS A 204 -2.45 -29.15 42.77
C CYS A 204 -3.26 -28.59 41.58
N PRO A 205 -2.83 -27.46 40.98
CA PRO A 205 -3.46 -26.93 39.78
C PRO A 205 -3.21 -27.82 38.55
N ASN A 206 -3.96 -27.59 37.48
CA ASN A 206 -3.77 -28.25 36.18
C ASN A 206 -2.30 -28.20 35.74
N GLY A 207 -1.80 -29.32 35.18
CA GLY A 207 -0.41 -29.47 34.76
C GLY A 207 0.58 -29.76 35.88
N PHE A 208 0.15 -29.83 37.16
CA PHE A 208 1.00 -30.17 38.30
C PHE A 208 0.44 -31.34 39.10
N VAL A 209 1.34 -32.17 39.63
CA VAL A 209 1.00 -33.32 40.48
C VAL A 209 1.80 -33.31 41.77
N SER A 210 1.32 -34.05 42.77
CA SER A 210 2.06 -34.28 44.02
C SER A 210 1.93 -35.73 44.47
N ARG A 211 3.00 -36.28 45.04
CA ARG A 211 3.00 -37.61 45.70
C ARG A 211 2.26 -37.60 47.05
N GLY A 212 1.70 -36.45 47.46
CA GLY A 212 1.06 -36.27 48.77
C GLY A 212 2.10 -36.12 49.88
N ALA A 213 1.68 -36.37 51.13
CA ALA A 213 2.53 -36.40 52.32
C ALA A 213 3.55 -35.24 52.37
N ALA A 214 3.05 -34.01 52.51
CA ALA A 214 3.81 -32.75 52.53
C ALA A 214 4.51 -32.33 51.22
N SER A 215 4.50 -33.15 50.16
CA SER A 215 5.16 -32.81 48.89
C SER A 215 4.49 -31.63 48.15
N ALA A 216 5.29 -30.65 47.76
CA ALA A 216 4.86 -29.56 46.88
C ALA A 216 4.45 -30.07 45.49
N CYS A 217 3.60 -29.31 44.80
CA CYS A 217 3.17 -29.62 43.44
C CYS A 217 4.31 -29.44 42.44
N THR A 218 4.64 -30.49 41.70
CA THR A 218 5.66 -30.50 40.64
C THR A 218 5.02 -30.49 39.26
N PRO A 219 5.50 -29.68 38.30
CA PRO A 219 4.92 -29.63 36.96
C PRO A 219 5.18 -30.93 36.20
N CYS A 220 4.25 -31.28 35.30
CA CYS A 220 4.43 -32.38 34.37
C CYS A 220 5.43 -32.02 33.26
N ALA A 221 6.29 -32.96 32.89
CA ALA A 221 7.18 -32.78 31.75
C ALA A 221 6.39 -32.74 30.44
N LEU A 222 6.77 -31.84 29.52
CA LEU A 222 6.14 -31.69 28.20
C LEU A 222 5.90 -33.05 27.52
N GLY A 223 4.73 -33.18 26.88
CA GLY A 223 4.18 -34.46 26.42
C GLY A 223 3.25 -35.15 27.44
N ASN A 224 3.15 -34.66 28.68
CA ASN A 224 2.27 -35.21 29.71
C ASN A 224 1.34 -34.13 30.27
N PHE A 225 0.15 -34.55 30.72
CA PHE A 225 -0.87 -33.69 31.32
C PHE A 225 -1.21 -34.12 32.75
N ALA A 226 -1.91 -33.25 33.48
CA ALA A 226 -2.55 -33.57 34.75
C ALA A 226 -3.77 -32.65 34.98
N ALA A 227 -4.91 -33.22 35.36
CA ALA A 227 -6.04 -32.45 35.86
C ALA A 227 -5.78 -32.01 37.31
N ALA A 228 -6.42 -30.92 37.75
CA ALA A 228 -6.27 -30.42 39.11
C ALA A 228 -6.67 -31.47 40.15
N GLY A 229 -5.69 -31.92 40.96
CA GLY A 229 -5.86 -33.01 41.93
C GLY A 229 -5.31 -34.37 41.48
N ASP A 230 -4.68 -34.50 40.31
CA ASP A 230 -4.08 -35.77 39.87
C ASP A 230 -2.82 -36.16 40.66
N ALA A 231 -2.70 -37.45 40.97
CA ALA A 231 -1.58 -38.02 41.72
C ALA A 231 -0.29 -38.22 40.89
N SER A 232 -0.41 -38.29 39.56
CA SER A 232 0.68 -38.64 38.65
C SER A 232 0.37 -38.23 37.21
N CYS A 233 1.31 -37.54 36.56
CA CYS A 233 1.18 -37.10 35.17
C CYS A 233 0.87 -38.27 34.23
N GLN A 234 -0.06 -38.05 33.29
CA GLN A 234 -0.44 -39.04 32.28
C GLN A 234 0.09 -38.60 30.90
N PRO A 235 0.46 -39.54 30.01
CA PRO A 235 0.89 -39.21 28.66
C PRO A 235 -0.26 -38.56 27.88
N ALA A 236 0.02 -37.46 27.17
CA ALA A 236 -0.98 -36.83 26.31
C ALA A 236 -1.32 -37.71 25.10
N THR A 237 -2.53 -37.51 24.58
CA THR A 237 -3.06 -38.16 23.37
C THR A 237 -3.22 -37.15 22.24
N CYS A 238 -2.21 -36.29 22.05
CA CYS A 238 -2.20 -35.31 20.97
C CYS A 238 -2.23 -36.01 19.60
N LEU A 239 -2.87 -35.38 18.61
CA LEU A 239 -2.86 -35.88 17.24
C LEU A 239 -1.46 -35.75 16.61
N PRO A 240 -1.10 -36.54 15.58
CA PRO A 240 0.09 -36.29 14.77
C PRO A 240 0.05 -34.84 14.24
N GLY A 241 1.19 -34.15 14.33
CA GLY A 241 1.31 -32.70 14.13
C GLY A 241 1.34 -31.89 15.42
N TRP A 242 0.87 -32.43 16.54
CA TRP A 242 0.63 -31.68 17.78
C TRP A 242 1.50 -32.18 18.93
N HIS A 243 1.73 -31.31 19.92
CA HIS A 243 2.39 -31.63 21.18
C HIS A 243 1.56 -31.14 22.37
N ALA A 244 1.76 -31.70 23.56
CA ALA A 244 1.05 -31.25 24.75
C ALA A 244 1.47 -29.82 25.13
N ASN A 245 0.50 -29.00 25.54
CA ASN A 245 0.73 -27.66 26.04
C ASN A 245 1.58 -27.67 27.33
N ASP A 246 2.28 -26.56 27.59
CA ASP A 246 2.93 -26.38 28.88
C ASP A 246 1.87 -26.33 30.00
N HIS A 247 2.08 -27.09 31.06
CA HIS A 247 1.09 -27.33 32.13
C HIS A 247 -0.29 -27.84 31.65
N ALA A 248 -0.32 -28.68 30.60
CA ALA A 248 -1.54 -29.29 30.04
C ALA A 248 -2.51 -29.87 31.10
N ALA A 249 -3.78 -29.48 30.98
CA ALA A 249 -4.87 -29.86 31.89
C ALA A 249 -5.56 -31.18 31.50
N THR A 250 -5.53 -31.56 30.22
CA THR A 250 -6.22 -32.75 29.69
C THR A 250 -5.38 -33.46 28.63
N ALA A 251 -5.73 -34.71 28.30
CA ALA A 251 -5.01 -35.51 27.31
C ALA A 251 -4.98 -34.90 25.90
N THR A 252 -5.89 -33.99 25.59
CA THR A 252 -6.04 -33.31 24.29
C THR A 252 -5.71 -31.81 24.35
N ASP A 253 -5.13 -31.35 25.46
CA ASP A 253 -4.67 -29.97 25.65
C ASP A 253 -3.32 -29.77 24.94
N CYS A 254 -3.38 -29.53 23.63
CA CYS A 254 -2.26 -29.61 22.70
C CYS A 254 -2.17 -28.40 21.76
N SER A 255 -0.96 -28.04 21.34
CA SER A 255 -0.68 -27.03 20.30
C SER A 255 0.05 -27.65 19.10
N GLY A 256 -0.08 -27.01 17.93
CA GLY A 256 0.57 -27.46 16.70
C GLY A 256 2.08 -27.27 16.79
N CYS A 257 2.85 -28.24 16.30
CA CYS A 257 4.29 -28.07 16.23
C CYS A 257 4.63 -26.91 15.29
N PRO A 258 5.44 -25.92 15.72
CA PRO A 258 5.71 -24.73 14.95
C PRO A 258 6.42 -25.05 13.64
N VAL A 259 6.15 -24.24 12.63
CA VAL A 259 6.74 -24.28 11.28
C VAL A 259 8.23 -24.64 11.31
N GLY A 260 8.66 -25.64 10.54
CA GLY A 260 10.03 -26.17 10.58
C GLY A 260 10.24 -27.33 11.57
N THR A 261 9.23 -27.70 12.35
CA THR A 261 9.25 -28.86 13.27
C THR A 261 8.02 -29.75 13.07
N PHE A 262 8.11 -31.01 13.50
CA PHE A 262 7.04 -32.01 13.36
C PHE A 262 6.81 -32.78 14.66
N SER A 263 5.67 -33.46 14.80
CA SER A 263 5.43 -34.44 15.87
C SER A 263 4.64 -35.65 15.35
N PRO A 264 5.02 -36.89 15.70
CA PRO A 264 4.21 -38.07 15.41
C PRO A 264 2.96 -38.21 16.33
N GLY A 265 2.77 -37.27 17.27
CA GLY A 265 1.63 -37.23 18.20
C GLY A 265 1.87 -37.97 19.52
N GLY A 266 0.78 -38.15 20.27
CA GLY A 266 0.80 -38.69 21.63
C GLY A 266 1.56 -37.78 22.60
N ALA A 267 2.43 -38.37 23.42
CA ALA A 267 3.31 -37.68 24.36
C ALA A 267 4.59 -37.11 23.71
N SER A 268 4.66 -37.03 22.38
CA SER A 268 5.85 -36.56 21.68
C SER A 268 5.96 -35.03 21.72
N THR A 269 7.15 -34.53 22.05
CA THR A 269 7.52 -33.13 21.80
C THR A 269 7.92 -32.93 20.34
N CYS A 270 7.83 -31.70 19.85
CA CYS A 270 8.24 -31.37 18.49
C CYS A 270 9.72 -31.67 18.22
N GLN A 271 9.99 -32.12 17.01
CA GLN A 271 11.32 -32.49 16.52
C GLN A 271 11.63 -31.72 15.23
N ASN A 272 12.90 -31.42 14.98
CA ASN A 272 13.32 -30.68 13.79
C ASN A 272 12.99 -31.44 12.50
N ALA A 273 12.29 -30.80 11.56
CA ALA A 273 12.00 -31.38 10.26
C ALA A 273 13.25 -31.38 9.35
N THR A 274 13.23 -32.26 8.35
CA THR A 274 14.35 -32.46 7.40
C THR A 274 13.86 -32.23 5.97
N CYS A 275 13.29 -31.05 5.73
CA CYS A 275 12.77 -30.66 4.43
C CYS A 275 13.88 -30.33 3.42
N GLU A 276 13.67 -30.61 2.14
CA GLU A 276 14.62 -30.25 1.08
C GLU A 276 14.60 -28.73 0.82
N PRO A 277 15.69 -28.12 0.30
CA PRO A 277 15.67 -26.73 -0.14
C PRO A 277 14.51 -26.46 -1.11
N GLY A 278 13.83 -25.33 -0.96
CA GLY A 278 12.57 -25.04 -1.64
C GLY A 278 11.31 -25.43 -0.85
N SER A 279 11.44 -26.29 0.15
CA SER A 279 10.32 -26.74 1.00
C SER A 279 10.52 -26.40 2.48
N PHE A 280 9.42 -26.48 3.24
CA PHE A 280 9.38 -26.18 4.67
C PHE A 280 8.33 -27.07 5.35
N ALA A 281 8.51 -27.41 6.63
CA ALA A 281 7.46 -28.12 7.37
C ALA A 281 6.38 -27.11 7.82
N PRO A 282 5.11 -27.27 7.44
CA PRO A 282 4.03 -26.43 7.93
C PRO A 282 3.77 -26.64 9.42
N GLU A 283 3.05 -25.72 10.05
CA GLU A 283 2.56 -25.92 11.42
C GLU A 283 1.62 -27.14 11.44
N GLY A 284 1.86 -28.09 12.36
CA GLY A 284 1.13 -29.36 12.36
C GLY A 284 1.75 -30.49 11.52
N ALA A 285 3.00 -30.37 11.06
CA ALA A 285 3.71 -31.42 10.35
C ALA A 285 3.78 -32.76 11.15
N THR A 286 3.39 -33.88 10.52
CA THR A 286 3.19 -35.17 11.22
C THR A 286 4.45 -36.05 11.27
N ASN A 287 5.41 -35.82 10.37
CA ASN A 287 6.67 -36.56 10.26
C ASN A 287 7.76 -35.66 9.66
N SER A 288 9.03 -36.07 9.74
CA SER A 288 10.19 -35.27 9.31
C SER A 288 10.21 -34.87 7.83
N SER A 289 9.41 -35.56 7.01
CA SER A 289 9.19 -35.34 5.58
C SER A 289 7.83 -34.74 5.23
N SER A 290 7.04 -34.30 6.21
CA SER A 290 5.81 -33.52 5.99
C SER A 290 6.21 -32.08 5.66
N CYS A 291 6.46 -31.82 4.38
CA CYS A 291 7.01 -30.56 3.89
C CYS A 291 6.17 -30.03 2.73
N ASP A 292 5.77 -28.76 2.81
CA ASP A 292 5.09 -28.03 1.74
C ASP A 292 6.14 -27.24 0.92
N GLU A 293 5.86 -26.96 -0.35
CA GLU A 293 6.68 -26.06 -1.17
C GLU A 293 6.53 -24.60 -0.71
N CYS A 294 7.62 -23.84 -0.71
CA CYS A 294 7.54 -22.40 -0.45
C CYS A 294 6.73 -21.69 -1.55
N PRO A 295 5.76 -20.83 -1.21
CA PRO A 295 4.98 -20.09 -2.20
C PRO A 295 5.86 -19.11 -2.97
N ALA A 296 5.46 -18.83 -4.21
CA ALA A 296 6.16 -17.92 -5.12
C ALA A 296 6.43 -16.54 -4.46
N GLY A 297 7.65 -16.02 -4.62
CA GLY A 297 8.15 -14.86 -3.87
C GLY A 297 8.79 -15.18 -2.51
N THR A 298 8.88 -16.45 -2.12
CA THR A 298 9.57 -16.89 -0.89
C THR A 298 10.46 -18.11 -1.14
N TYR A 299 11.56 -18.22 -0.38
CA TYR A 299 12.55 -19.30 -0.50
C TYR A 299 12.84 -20.00 0.83
N SER A 300 13.28 -21.25 0.76
CA SER A 300 13.78 -22.02 1.92
C SER A 300 15.10 -22.70 1.60
N SER A 301 16.07 -22.58 2.51
CA SER A 301 17.34 -23.33 2.46
C SER A 301 17.21 -24.79 2.91
N GLY A 302 16.00 -25.26 3.20
CA GLY A 302 15.72 -26.60 3.73
C GLY A 302 15.93 -26.75 5.24
N GLY A 303 15.77 -27.97 5.74
CA GLY A 303 15.81 -28.31 7.16
C GLY A 303 14.62 -27.72 7.92
N THR A 304 14.90 -27.02 9.01
CA THR A 304 13.91 -26.32 9.85
C THR A 304 13.60 -24.89 9.38
N ALA A 305 14.04 -24.51 8.18
CA ALA A 305 13.87 -23.14 7.70
C ALA A 305 12.41 -22.86 7.30
N HIS A 306 11.81 -21.82 7.89
CA HIS A 306 10.60 -21.20 7.34
C HIS A 306 10.90 -20.52 6.00
N CYS A 307 9.91 -20.41 5.13
CA CYS A 307 10.04 -19.65 3.88
C CYS A 307 10.30 -18.15 4.17
N LYS A 308 11.42 -17.64 3.65
CA LYS A 308 11.86 -16.25 3.79
C LYS A 308 11.55 -15.48 2.50
N SER A 309 11.34 -14.17 2.61
CA SER A 309 11.21 -13.30 1.43
C SER A 309 12.45 -13.36 0.52
N THR A 310 12.26 -13.55 -0.79
CA THR A 310 13.35 -13.40 -1.77
C THR A 310 13.73 -11.93 -1.95
N LEU A 311 14.92 -11.67 -2.48
CA LEU A 311 15.36 -10.35 -2.95
C LEU A 311 15.44 -10.35 -4.49
N CYS A 312 14.33 -10.68 -5.16
CA CYS A 312 14.33 -10.65 -6.63
C CYS A 312 14.54 -9.23 -7.17
N PRO A 313 15.30 -9.06 -8.27
CA PRO A 313 15.35 -7.78 -8.95
C PRO A 313 13.96 -7.42 -9.50
N GLN A 314 13.70 -6.12 -9.62
CA GLN A 314 12.48 -5.65 -10.28
C GLN A 314 12.33 -6.24 -11.69
N GLY A 315 11.09 -6.51 -12.06
CA GLY A 315 10.77 -7.27 -13.26
C GLY A 315 10.87 -8.78 -13.10
N SER A 316 11.36 -9.28 -11.96
CA SER A 316 11.49 -10.72 -11.70
C SER A 316 10.76 -11.14 -10.44
N GLY A 317 10.15 -12.33 -10.48
CA GLY A 317 9.53 -12.98 -9.33
C GLY A 317 10.10 -14.38 -9.12
N ALA A 318 10.29 -14.77 -7.88
CA ALA A 318 10.68 -16.14 -7.56
C ALA A 318 9.51 -17.09 -7.81
N VAL A 319 9.79 -18.22 -8.45
CA VAL A 319 8.84 -19.33 -8.58
C VAL A 319 8.52 -19.95 -7.21
N ALA A 320 7.46 -20.75 -7.13
CA ALA A 320 7.26 -21.64 -5.99
C ALA A 320 8.44 -22.64 -5.89
N GLY A 321 8.74 -23.11 -4.69
CA GLY A 321 9.87 -24.03 -4.45
C GLY A 321 11.26 -23.36 -4.53
N ALA A 322 11.37 -22.03 -4.40
CA ALA A 322 12.66 -21.35 -4.45
C ALA A 322 13.62 -21.81 -3.33
N THR A 323 14.85 -22.15 -3.70
CA THR A 323 15.86 -22.71 -2.78
C THR A 323 16.82 -21.63 -2.26
N ASP A 324 16.97 -20.53 -3.00
CA ASP A 324 17.86 -19.41 -2.70
C ASP A 324 17.13 -18.04 -2.76
N VAL A 325 17.74 -17.06 -2.10
CA VAL A 325 17.25 -15.68 -1.98
C VAL A 325 17.16 -14.92 -3.31
N VAL A 326 17.97 -15.26 -4.33
CA VAL A 326 17.95 -14.62 -5.66
C VAL A 326 18.02 -15.61 -6.83
N ALA A 327 18.66 -16.77 -6.69
CA ALA A 327 18.96 -17.66 -7.83
C ALA A 327 17.71 -18.27 -8.52
N ASN A 328 16.56 -18.31 -7.84
CA ASN A 328 15.29 -18.80 -8.40
C ASN A 328 14.37 -17.67 -8.93
N CYS A 329 14.86 -16.44 -9.01
CA CYS A 329 14.10 -15.31 -9.54
C CYS A 329 13.99 -15.39 -11.07
N THR A 330 12.75 -15.51 -11.56
CA THR A 330 12.45 -15.59 -13.00
C THR A 330 11.94 -14.25 -13.52
N VAL A 331 12.43 -13.82 -14.67
CA VAL A 331 11.98 -12.59 -15.35
C VAL A 331 10.53 -12.77 -15.78
N CYS A 332 9.66 -11.83 -15.40
CA CYS A 332 8.23 -11.96 -15.67
C CYS A 332 7.92 -11.92 -17.18
N PRO A 333 7.07 -12.84 -17.69
CA PRO A 333 6.70 -12.87 -19.10
C PRO A 333 5.83 -11.66 -19.50
N ALA A 334 5.67 -11.44 -20.80
CA ALA A 334 4.82 -10.38 -21.32
C ALA A 334 3.38 -10.47 -20.76
N GLY A 335 2.84 -9.35 -20.29
CA GLY A 335 1.54 -9.27 -19.61
C GLY A 335 1.60 -9.58 -18.12
N PHE A 336 2.78 -9.85 -17.57
CA PHE A 336 3.02 -10.00 -16.14
C PHE A 336 4.08 -9.01 -15.66
N TYR A 337 4.00 -8.61 -14.39
CA TYR A 337 4.92 -7.71 -13.74
C TYR A 337 5.32 -8.21 -12.34
N SER A 338 6.47 -7.78 -11.84
CA SER A 338 6.83 -7.92 -10.42
C SER A 338 7.60 -6.69 -9.95
N ILE A 339 7.17 -6.14 -8.81
CA ILE A 339 7.89 -5.06 -8.11
C ILE A 339 9.22 -5.55 -7.46
N GLY A 340 9.63 -6.79 -7.72
CA GLY A 340 10.81 -7.42 -7.16
C GLY A 340 10.61 -7.93 -5.73
N GLN A 341 11.71 -8.15 -5.02
CA GLN A 341 11.75 -8.62 -3.64
C GLN A 341 10.97 -9.94 -3.49
N ARG A 342 9.89 -9.93 -2.69
CA ARG A 342 8.98 -11.06 -2.46
C ARG A 342 7.73 -11.07 -3.36
N SER A 343 7.66 -10.20 -4.35
CA SER A 343 6.57 -10.23 -5.34
C SER A 343 6.83 -11.35 -6.35
N PRO A 344 5.92 -12.32 -6.52
CA PRO A 344 5.91 -13.18 -7.69
C PRO A 344 5.46 -12.37 -8.92
N CYS A 345 5.37 -13.01 -10.08
CA CYS A 345 4.89 -12.38 -11.31
C CYS A 345 3.36 -12.30 -11.34
N LEU A 346 2.84 -11.08 -11.33
CA LEU A 346 1.44 -10.70 -11.22
C LEU A 346 0.88 -10.28 -12.60
N PRO A 347 -0.39 -10.54 -12.96
CA PRO A 347 -0.98 -10.03 -14.21
C PRO A 347 -0.97 -8.50 -14.26
N THR A 348 -0.56 -7.89 -15.39
CA THR A 348 -0.61 -6.42 -15.56
C THR A 348 -2.04 -5.88 -15.54
N THR A 349 -2.19 -4.60 -15.17
CA THR A 349 -3.48 -3.88 -15.09
C THR A 349 -3.63 -2.90 -16.25
N CYS A 350 -3.21 -3.30 -17.46
CA CYS A 350 -3.31 -2.44 -18.65
C CYS A 350 -4.77 -2.08 -18.96
N LYS A 351 -5.03 -0.81 -19.24
CA LYS A 351 -6.35 -0.36 -19.72
C LYS A 351 -6.63 -0.92 -21.13
N PRO A 352 -7.90 -1.10 -21.54
CA PRO A 352 -8.23 -1.57 -22.89
C PRO A 352 -7.57 -0.72 -23.99
N GLY A 353 -7.13 -1.38 -25.06
CA GLY A 353 -6.31 -0.77 -26.12
C GLY A 353 -4.80 -0.72 -25.84
N TYR A 354 -4.37 -1.15 -24.66
CA TYR A 354 -2.96 -1.16 -24.25
C TYR A 354 -2.57 -2.55 -23.75
N ALA A 355 -1.31 -2.94 -23.98
CA ALA A 355 -0.72 -4.17 -23.47
C ALA A 355 0.74 -3.96 -23.08
N SER A 356 1.24 -4.78 -22.15
CA SER A 356 2.65 -4.77 -21.77
C SER A 356 3.37 -5.94 -22.45
N ALA A 357 3.95 -5.66 -23.62
CA ALA A 357 4.62 -6.65 -24.48
C ALA A 357 6.12 -6.85 -24.13
N ALA A 358 6.67 -6.02 -23.25
CA ALA A 358 8.00 -6.24 -22.69
C ALA A 358 7.97 -7.43 -21.72
N THR A 359 9.11 -8.10 -21.59
CA THR A 359 9.39 -9.00 -20.46
C THR A 359 10.09 -8.21 -19.36
N GLY A 360 9.99 -8.66 -18.11
CA GLY A 360 10.64 -7.99 -16.99
C GLY A 360 9.92 -6.73 -16.51
N ASN A 361 8.59 -6.65 -16.63
CA ASN A 361 7.86 -5.47 -16.20
C ASN A 361 7.87 -5.31 -14.68
N HIS A 362 8.14 -4.10 -14.17
CA HIS A 362 8.19 -3.82 -12.74
C HIS A 362 7.03 -2.94 -12.22
N LEU A 363 6.11 -2.56 -13.11
CA LEU A 363 4.97 -1.70 -12.81
C LEU A 363 3.66 -2.33 -13.34
N ALA A 364 2.61 -2.29 -12.51
CA ALA A 364 1.30 -2.89 -12.83
C ALA A 364 0.69 -2.33 -14.14
N SER A 365 0.77 -1.01 -14.30
CA SER A 365 0.20 -0.26 -15.43
C SER A 365 1.21 0.66 -16.13
N GLY A 366 2.34 0.98 -15.49
CA GLY A 366 3.33 1.94 -15.99
C GLY A 366 4.07 1.50 -17.27
N MET A 367 4.11 0.20 -17.55
CA MET A 367 4.75 -0.37 -18.75
C MET A 367 3.74 -0.86 -19.80
N CYS A 368 2.51 -0.37 -19.74
CA CYS A 368 1.48 -0.68 -20.72
C CYS A 368 1.63 0.21 -21.96
N THR A 369 2.05 -0.41 -23.08
CA THR A 369 2.18 0.25 -24.38
C THR A 369 0.86 0.26 -25.15
N LEU A 370 0.61 1.34 -25.89
CA LEU A 370 -0.56 1.51 -26.75
C LEU A 370 -0.49 0.53 -27.94
N CYS A 371 -1.49 -0.33 -28.13
CA CYS A 371 -1.46 -1.30 -29.23
C CYS A 371 -1.42 -0.59 -30.60
N PRO A 372 -0.53 -1.01 -31.53
CA PRO A 372 -0.36 -0.38 -32.83
C PRO A 372 -1.61 -0.54 -33.72
N GLN A 373 -1.68 0.25 -34.80
CA GLN A 373 -2.74 0.14 -35.80
C GLN A 373 -2.85 -1.31 -36.33
N GLY A 374 -4.07 -1.80 -36.52
CA GLY A 374 -4.31 -3.19 -36.90
C GLY A 374 -4.29 -4.20 -35.74
N TYR A 375 -3.99 -3.79 -34.50
CA TYR A 375 -3.98 -4.66 -33.32
C TYR A 375 -4.86 -4.13 -32.18
N PHE A 376 -5.36 -5.02 -31.34
CA PHE A 376 -6.20 -4.70 -30.17
C PHE A 376 -5.74 -5.41 -28.90
N SER A 377 -6.10 -4.88 -27.74
CA SER A 377 -6.11 -5.66 -26.50
C SER A 377 -7.34 -5.30 -25.65
N PRO A 378 -8.01 -6.27 -25.02
CA PRO A 378 -9.04 -5.99 -24.02
C PRO A 378 -8.48 -5.40 -22.72
N GLY A 379 -7.14 -5.37 -22.54
CA GLY A 379 -6.46 -4.93 -21.33
C GLY A 379 -6.04 -6.08 -20.41
N GLY A 380 -5.66 -5.74 -19.18
CA GLY A 380 -5.11 -6.68 -18.20
C GLY A 380 -3.71 -7.18 -18.62
N SER A 381 -3.53 -8.50 -18.62
CA SER A 381 -2.35 -9.20 -19.12
C SER A 381 -2.42 -9.52 -20.63
N ALA A 382 -3.56 -9.26 -21.28
CA ALA A 382 -3.78 -9.64 -22.67
C ALA A 382 -2.88 -8.85 -23.63
N GLN A 383 -2.16 -9.58 -24.48
CA GLN A 383 -1.25 -9.00 -25.46
C GLN A 383 -1.99 -8.44 -26.69
N CYS A 384 -1.33 -7.54 -27.42
CA CYS A 384 -1.89 -6.96 -28.64
C CYS A 384 -2.11 -8.05 -29.70
N ALA A 385 -3.37 -8.43 -29.93
CA ALA A 385 -3.79 -9.44 -30.89
C ALA A 385 -4.15 -8.79 -32.25
N PRO A 386 -3.96 -9.50 -33.38
CA PRO A 386 -4.32 -8.97 -34.70
C PRO A 386 -5.83 -8.78 -34.86
N ALA A 387 -6.23 -7.72 -35.56
CA ALA A 387 -7.62 -7.40 -35.83
C ALA A 387 -8.30 -8.36 -36.82
N THR A 388 -9.62 -8.45 -36.74
CA THR A 388 -10.49 -9.28 -37.60
C THR A 388 -11.47 -8.45 -38.42
N CYS A 389 -11.14 -7.17 -38.68
CA CYS A 389 -11.96 -6.26 -39.49
C CYS A 389 -12.25 -6.83 -40.89
N ALA A 390 -13.48 -6.60 -41.38
CA ALA A 390 -13.84 -6.92 -42.76
C ALA A 390 -13.07 -6.05 -43.78
N PRO A 391 -12.90 -6.49 -45.04
CA PRO A 391 -12.41 -5.65 -46.12
C PRO A 391 -13.22 -4.35 -46.26
N GLY A 392 -12.56 -3.25 -46.59
CA GLY A 392 -13.13 -1.90 -46.51
C GLY A 392 -12.99 -1.21 -45.16
N TYR A 393 -12.55 -1.92 -44.12
CA TYR A 393 -12.35 -1.38 -42.76
C TYR A 393 -10.91 -1.57 -42.30
N MET A 394 -10.46 -0.73 -41.37
CA MET A 394 -9.20 -0.87 -40.64
C MET A 394 -9.45 -0.79 -39.13
N LEU A 395 -8.49 -1.25 -38.33
CA LEU A 395 -8.52 -1.05 -36.89
C LEU A 395 -7.62 0.14 -36.49
N PRO A 396 -8.16 1.19 -35.83
CA PRO A 396 -7.36 2.33 -35.37
C PRO A 396 -6.44 1.93 -34.20
N GLN A 397 -5.38 2.73 -33.99
CA GLN A 397 -4.46 2.55 -32.88
C GLN A 397 -5.18 2.66 -31.52
N GLY A 398 -4.89 1.78 -30.57
CA GLY A 398 -5.53 1.78 -29.24
C GLY A 398 -6.93 1.18 -29.17
N ALA A 399 -7.34 0.38 -30.15
CA ALA A 399 -8.62 -0.30 -30.14
C ALA A 399 -8.73 -1.37 -29.03
N ALA A 400 -9.87 -1.40 -28.34
CA ALA A 400 -10.15 -2.36 -27.28
C ALA A 400 -10.68 -3.72 -27.78
N ASN A 401 -11.19 -3.79 -29.02
CA ASN A 401 -11.80 -4.99 -29.60
C ASN A 401 -11.49 -5.10 -31.10
N GLY A 402 -11.00 -6.26 -31.53
CA GLY A 402 -10.52 -6.51 -32.90
C GLY A 402 -11.58 -6.49 -34.02
N ASN A 403 -12.87 -6.39 -33.68
CA ASN A 403 -13.98 -6.35 -34.63
C ASN A 403 -14.90 -5.13 -34.35
N ALA A 404 -15.31 -4.93 -33.10
CA ALA A 404 -16.25 -3.86 -32.73
C ALA A 404 -15.66 -2.44 -32.77
N SER A 405 -14.33 -2.30 -32.89
CA SER A 405 -13.65 -0.99 -33.01
C SER A 405 -13.18 -0.68 -34.44
N CYS A 406 -13.56 -1.48 -35.45
CA CYS A 406 -13.18 -1.27 -36.85
C CYS A 406 -13.84 -0.02 -37.45
N VAL A 407 -13.08 0.76 -38.21
CA VAL A 407 -13.55 1.99 -38.88
C VAL A 407 -13.45 1.86 -40.40
N GLN A 408 -14.43 2.39 -41.13
CA GLN A 408 -14.50 2.32 -42.59
C GLN A 408 -13.44 3.24 -43.23
N CYS A 409 -12.77 2.78 -44.29
CA CYS A 409 -11.85 3.63 -45.06
C CYS A 409 -12.60 4.74 -45.82
N GLY A 410 -11.99 5.93 -45.91
CA GLY A 410 -12.59 7.06 -46.63
C GLY A 410 -12.68 6.85 -48.15
N PRO A 411 -13.41 7.71 -48.88
CA PRO A 411 -13.37 7.73 -50.35
C PRO A 411 -11.92 7.89 -50.86
N GLY A 412 -11.55 7.19 -51.93
CA GLY A 412 -10.16 7.17 -52.41
C GLY A 412 -9.21 6.25 -51.62
N GLN A 413 -9.70 5.52 -50.62
CA GLN A 413 -8.91 4.56 -49.84
C GLN A 413 -9.56 3.17 -49.81
N PHE A 414 -8.74 2.13 -49.73
CA PHE A 414 -9.15 0.74 -49.59
C PHE A 414 -8.43 0.05 -48.43
N SER A 415 -8.99 -1.06 -47.96
CA SER A 415 -8.33 -1.97 -47.01
C SER A 415 -8.72 -3.41 -47.30
N LEU A 416 -7.76 -4.33 -47.25
CA LEU A 416 -8.00 -5.78 -47.31
C LEU A 416 -8.62 -6.34 -46.02
N GLY A 417 -8.83 -5.50 -45.00
CA GLY A 417 -9.30 -5.89 -43.68
C GLY A 417 -8.19 -6.51 -42.83
N THR A 418 -8.59 -7.19 -41.75
CA THR A 418 -7.71 -7.71 -40.69
C THR A 418 -6.78 -6.63 -40.14
N THR A 419 -5.46 -6.84 -40.14
CA THR A 419 -4.45 -5.88 -39.66
C THR A 419 -4.17 -4.73 -40.64
N SER A 420 -4.81 -4.69 -41.81
CA SER A 420 -4.49 -3.72 -42.88
C SER A 420 -4.93 -2.30 -42.51
N ALA A 421 -4.03 -1.34 -42.68
CA ALA A 421 -4.35 0.08 -42.69
C ALA A 421 -5.08 0.48 -43.99
N CYS A 422 -5.83 1.57 -43.99
CA CYS A 422 -6.38 2.15 -45.21
C CYS A 422 -5.26 2.67 -46.12
N ALA A 423 -5.14 2.08 -47.30
CA ALA A 423 -4.18 2.46 -48.34
C ALA A 423 -4.87 3.26 -49.46
N SER A 424 -4.13 4.11 -50.16
CA SER A 424 -4.61 4.84 -51.33
C SER A 424 -5.03 3.90 -52.46
N THR A 425 -6.22 4.09 -53.05
CA THR A 425 -6.60 3.37 -54.27
C THR A 425 -5.73 3.78 -55.46
N THR A 426 -5.71 2.95 -56.50
CA THR A 426 -5.02 3.18 -57.77
C THR A 426 -6.02 3.32 -58.92
N CYS A 427 -7.13 4.04 -58.68
CA CYS A 427 -8.20 4.19 -59.66
C CYS A 427 -7.69 4.80 -60.99
N PRO A 428 -8.09 4.26 -62.15
CA PRO A 428 -7.80 4.89 -63.44
C PRO A 428 -8.37 6.32 -63.51
N ALA A 429 -7.65 7.24 -64.15
CA ALA A 429 -8.08 8.64 -64.26
C ALA A 429 -9.48 8.74 -64.91
N GLY A 430 -10.34 9.58 -64.33
CA GLY A 430 -11.78 9.62 -64.62
C GLY A 430 -12.63 8.71 -63.74
N LYS A 431 -12.04 7.98 -62.79
CA LYS A 431 -12.74 7.16 -61.80
C LYS A 431 -12.25 7.45 -60.37
N ALA A 432 -13.14 7.27 -59.40
CA ALA A 432 -12.83 7.28 -57.97
C ALA A 432 -13.48 6.08 -57.27
N SER A 433 -12.97 5.70 -56.09
CA SER A 433 -13.54 4.65 -55.25
C SER A 433 -14.53 5.21 -54.22
N PRO A 434 -15.60 4.46 -53.88
CA PRO A 434 -16.47 4.80 -52.76
C PRO A 434 -15.74 4.60 -51.42
N ALA A 435 -16.31 5.14 -50.34
CA ALA A 435 -15.86 4.81 -48.99
C ALA A 435 -16.01 3.31 -48.70
N GLY A 436 -15.05 2.73 -47.99
CA GLY A 436 -15.04 1.31 -47.65
C GLY A 436 -14.66 0.38 -48.80
N ALA A 437 -13.79 0.81 -49.72
CA ALA A 437 -13.30 -0.07 -50.78
C ALA A 437 -12.47 -1.24 -50.21
N ALA A 438 -12.72 -2.44 -50.72
CA ALA A 438 -12.02 -3.68 -50.37
C ALA A 438 -10.80 -3.95 -51.27
N ASP A 439 -10.71 -3.28 -52.43
CA ASP A 439 -9.65 -3.47 -53.43
C ASP A 439 -9.15 -2.12 -53.97
N ALA A 440 -7.90 -2.10 -54.45
CA ALA A 440 -7.23 -0.92 -54.98
C ALA A 440 -7.87 -0.35 -56.27
N THR A 441 -8.59 -1.16 -57.05
CA THR A 441 -9.05 -0.81 -58.42
C THR A 441 -10.45 -1.31 -58.78
N ALA A 442 -10.89 -2.46 -58.29
CA ALA A 442 -12.08 -3.17 -58.77
C ALA A 442 -13.39 -2.40 -58.52
N GLN A 443 -13.41 -1.51 -57.52
CA GLN A 443 -14.58 -0.74 -57.10
C GLN A 443 -14.53 0.73 -57.59
N CYS A 444 -13.61 1.08 -58.49
CA CYS A 444 -13.50 2.43 -59.04
C CYS A 444 -14.62 2.74 -60.07
N ALA A 445 -15.54 3.63 -59.69
CA ALA A 445 -16.66 4.11 -60.49
C ALA A 445 -16.31 5.40 -61.26
N PRO A 446 -16.85 5.63 -62.47
CA PRO A 446 -16.59 6.85 -63.23
C PRO A 446 -17.23 8.08 -62.59
N CYS A 447 -16.54 9.22 -62.63
CA CYS A 447 -17.10 10.49 -62.18
C CYS A 447 -18.25 10.96 -63.11
N SER A 448 -19.29 11.56 -62.52
CA SER A 448 -20.44 12.14 -63.23
C SER A 448 -20.03 13.25 -64.21
N PRO A 449 -20.89 13.64 -65.19
CA PRO A 449 -20.69 14.87 -65.95
C PRO A 449 -20.48 16.08 -65.02
N GLY A 450 -19.61 17.01 -65.41
CA GLY A 450 -19.19 18.13 -64.55
C GLY A 450 -18.21 17.77 -63.43
N LEU A 451 -17.88 16.48 -63.20
CA LEU A 451 -16.89 16.05 -62.21
C LEU A 451 -15.70 15.31 -62.85
N TYR A 452 -14.49 15.54 -62.32
CA TYR A 452 -13.25 14.86 -62.71
C TYR A 452 -12.57 14.15 -61.55
N SER A 453 -11.68 13.22 -61.87
CA SER A 453 -10.62 12.78 -60.95
C SER A 453 -9.35 12.47 -61.77
N PRO A 454 -8.16 12.94 -61.36
CA PRO A 454 -6.89 12.54 -61.98
C PRO A 454 -6.54 11.06 -61.72
N GLY A 455 -7.31 10.36 -60.90
CA GLY A 455 -7.09 8.96 -60.54
C GLY A 455 -6.32 8.78 -59.24
N GLY A 456 -5.95 7.53 -58.96
CA GLY A 456 -5.36 7.15 -57.68
C GLY A 456 -6.40 7.19 -56.55
N ALA A 457 -6.11 8.03 -55.56
CA ALA A 457 -6.90 8.22 -54.34
C ALA A 457 -7.71 9.53 -54.30
N THR A 458 -7.74 10.28 -55.40
CA THR A 458 -8.52 11.53 -55.44
C THR A 458 -10.00 11.23 -55.65
N PRO A 459 -10.90 11.68 -54.76
CA PRO A 459 -12.34 11.61 -55.00
C PRO A 459 -12.72 12.48 -56.21
N CYS A 460 -13.92 12.26 -56.76
CA CYS A 460 -14.43 13.11 -57.83
C CYS A 460 -14.61 14.56 -57.31
N ALA A 461 -14.01 15.53 -58.01
CA ALA A 461 -14.06 16.95 -57.73
C ALA A 461 -14.70 17.70 -58.92
N GLU A 462 -15.17 18.93 -58.69
CA GLU A 462 -15.82 19.76 -59.71
C GLU A 462 -14.84 20.14 -60.84
N CYS A 463 -15.25 19.95 -62.10
CA CYS A 463 -14.45 20.36 -63.25
C CYS A 463 -14.31 21.88 -63.28
N THR A 464 -13.09 22.37 -63.50
CA THR A 464 -12.83 23.78 -63.80
C THR A 464 -12.69 23.97 -65.30
N CYS A 465 -13.77 23.68 -66.03
CA CYS A 465 -13.81 23.93 -67.47
C CYS A 465 -13.81 25.44 -67.74
N ASP A 466 -12.91 25.88 -68.64
CA ASP A 466 -12.92 27.25 -69.13
C ASP A 466 -14.28 27.57 -69.74
N ALA A 467 -14.87 28.70 -69.33
CA ALA A 467 -16.12 29.22 -69.88
C ALA A 467 -16.09 29.17 -71.42
N GLY A 468 -17.09 28.51 -71.99
CA GLY A 468 -17.11 28.05 -73.38
C GLY A 468 -16.81 26.57 -73.57
N SER A 469 -16.74 25.78 -72.51
CA SER A 469 -16.51 24.34 -72.57
C SER A 469 -17.26 23.59 -71.48
N SER A 470 -17.64 22.34 -71.74
CA SER A 470 -18.30 21.47 -70.77
C SER A 470 -17.63 20.09 -70.69
N SER A 471 -17.76 19.40 -69.55
CA SER A 471 -17.08 18.12 -69.30
C SER A 471 -18.03 16.92 -69.41
N PRO A 472 -17.74 15.92 -70.26
CA PRO A 472 -18.44 14.64 -70.26
C PRO A 472 -18.09 13.80 -69.02
N ALA A 473 -18.87 12.74 -68.77
CA ALA A 473 -18.61 11.78 -67.70
C ALA A 473 -17.23 11.11 -67.83
N GLY A 474 -16.64 10.77 -66.69
CA GLY A 474 -15.32 10.15 -66.60
C GLY A 474 -14.18 11.07 -67.03
N ALA A 475 -14.18 12.32 -66.56
CA ALA A 475 -13.13 13.29 -66.85
C ALA A 475 -11.86 13.02 -66.03
N SER A 476 -10.72 12.92 -66.72
CA SER A 476 -9.43 12.50 -66.17
C SER A 476 -8.53 13.64 -65.67
N SER A 477 -9.02 14.88 -65.72
CA SER A 477 -8.33 16.12 -65.32
C SER A 477 -9.35 17.27 -65.38
N PRO A 478 -9.10 18.43 -64.72
CA PRO A 478 -10.12 19.48 -64.63
C PRO A 478 -10.45 20.12 -65.98
N GLN A 479 -9.48 20.15 -66.92
CA GLN A 479 -9.64 20.71 -68.27
C GLN A 479 -9.60 19.66 -69.40
N GLY A 480 -8.95 18.50 -69.20
CA GLY A 480 -8.52 17.62 -70.29
C GLY A 480 -9.62 16.77 -70.97
N LYS A 481 -10.89 16.97 -70.62
CA LYS A 481 -12.05 16.54 -71.43
C LYS A 481 -13.07 17.66 -71.69
N CYS A 482 -12.78 18.91 -71.34
CA CYS A 482 -13.69 20.04 -71.53
C CYS A 482 -13.87 20.34 -73.02
N THR A 483 -14.91 19.74 -73.62
CA THR A 483 -15.23 19.87 -75.04
C THR A 483 -15.68 21.29 -75.34
N PRO A 484 -15.11 21.94 -76.36
CA PRO A 484 -15.42 23.34 -76.67
C PRO A 484 -16.82 23.48 -77.26
N CYS A 485 -17.55 24.51 -76.83
CA CYS A 485 -18.71 25.00 -77.57
C CYS A 485 -18.25 25.44 -78.98
N ALA A 486 -19.03 25.10 -80.00
CA ALA A 486 -18.72 25.36 -81.41
C ALA A 486 -18.64 26.88 -81.72
N THR A 487 -18.16 27.25 -82.91
CA THR A 487 -18.09 28.67 -83.32
C THR A 487 -19.46 29.34 -83.26
N GLY A 488 -19.58 30.42 -82.49
CA GLY A 488 -20.85 31.11 -82.23
C GLY A 488 -21.65 30.58 -81.04
N TYR A 489 -21.11 29.61 -80.28
CA TYR A 489 -21.72 29.05 -79.08
C TYR A 489 -20.88 29.30 -77.81
N PHE A 490 -21.53 29.58 -76.67
CA PHE A 490 -20.90 29.97 -75.40
C PHE A 490 -21.29 29.09 -74.20
N SER A 491 -20.53 29.07 -73.10
CA SER A 491 -20.93 28.44 -71.82
C SER A 491 -20.33 29.23 -70.65
N THR A 492 -20.96 29.24 -69.48
CA THR A 492 -20.45 30.02 -68.32
C THR A 492 -19.28 29.35 -67.59
N GLY A 493 -19.00 28.07 -67.87
CA GLY A 493 -17.81 27.35 -67.37
C GLY A 493 -18.04 26.54 -66.11
N GLU A 494 -16.94 26.15 -65.45
CA GLU A 494 -16.93 25.21 -64.33
C GLU A 494 -17.65 23.89 -64.69
N SER A 495 -18.88 23.69 -64.20
CA SER A 495 -19.72 22.52 -64.44
C SER A 495 -20.88 22.73 -65.44
N ASP A 496 -20.92 23.86 -66.16
CA ASP A 496 -22.02 24.28 -67.07
C ASP A 496 -21.95 23.67 -68.50
N THR A 497 -22.91 24.02 -69.36
CA THR A 497 -23.12 23.55 -70.76
C THR A 497 -23.40 24.70 -71.77
N CYS A 498 -23.61 24.41 -73.06
CA CYS A 498 -23.48 25.39 -74.18
C CYS A 498 -24.77 26.10 -74.70
N HIS A 499 -24.62 27.37 -75.10
CA HIS A 499 -25.60 28.44 -75.46
C HIS A 499 -25.07 29.31 -76.67
N ALA A 500 -25.54 30.53 -77.02
CA ALA A 500 -25.23 31.23 -78.33
C ALA A 500 -24.88 32.77 -78.33
N MET A 501 -24.16 33.27 -79.36
CA MET A 501 -23.40 34.56 -79.42
C MET A 501 -23.97 35.79 -80.21
N GLN A 502 -23.42 37.00 -79.97
CA GLN A 502 -23.79 38.33 -80.55
C GLN A 502 -22.61 39.38 -80.60
N CYS A 503 -22.24 39.98 -81.74
CA CYS A 503 -21.03 40.86 -81.91
C CYS A 503 -21.19 42.18 -82.71
N ALA A 504 -20.25 43.14 -82.56
CA ALA A 504 -20.33 44.54 -83.07
C ALA A 504 -19.12 45.03 -83.94
N PRO A 505 -19.22 46.15 -84.68
CA PRO A 505 -18.19 46.66 -85.62
C PRO A 505 -16.79 46.98 -85.06
N GLY A 506 -15.79 47.00 -85.95
CA GLY A 506 -14.36 47.09 -85.58
C GLY A 506 -13.80 45.84 -84.89
N SER A 507 -14.65 44.82 -84.73
CA SER A 507 -14.45 43.67 -83.86
C SER A 507 -15.12 42.43 -84.48
N GLY A 508 -14.72 41.23 -84.06
CA GLY A 508 -15.21 39.98 -84.64
C GLY A 508 -14.94 38.78 -83.76
N SER A 509 -15.78 37.74 -83.85
CA SER A 509 -15.55 36.47 -83.15
C SER A 509 -15.44 35.31 -84.13
N ASN A 510 -14.24 34.71 -84.16
CA ASN A 510 -13.98 33.39 -84.73
C ASN A 510 -13.88 32.32 -83.60
N ALA A 511 -14.35 32.63 -82.39
CA ALA A 511 -14.12 31.78 -81.23
C ALA A 511 -15.02 30.53 -81.24
N THR A 512 -14.40 29.35 -81.32
CA THR A 512 -14.83 28.23 -80.47
C THR A 512 -14.51 28.59 -79.01
N ARG A 513 -15.26 28.03 -78.05
CA ARG A 513 -15.19 28.43 -76.63
C ARG A 513 -15.47 29.92 -76.37
N ALA A 514 -16.68 30.40 -76.68
CA ALA A 514 -17.10 31.69 -76.12
C ALA A 514 -17.49 31.52 -74.63
N SER A 515 -17.06 32.43 -73.75
CA SER A 515 -17.35 32.37 -72.32
C SER A 515 -18.67 33.06 -71.91
N ASP A 516 -19.19 33.88 -72.80
CA ASP A 516 -20.26 34.85 -72.59
C ASP A 516 -20.82 35.19 -73.99
N PRO A 517 -22.10 35.59 -74.11
CA PRO A 517 -22.73 35.86 -75.41
C PRO A 517 -22.05 36.95 -76.25
N MET A 518 -21.28 37.87 -75.65
CA MET A 518 -20.68 39.03 -76.33
C MET A 518 -19.16 39.20 -76.09
N ALA A 519 -18.55 38.49 -75.14
CA ALA A 519 -17.17 38.76 -74.72
C ALA A 519 -16.09 38.39 -75.76
N SER A 520 -16.27 37.33 -76.55
CA SER A 520 -15.26 36.90 -77.54
C SER A 520 -15.30 37.69 -78.87
N CYS A 521 -16.03 38.80 -78.91
CA CYS A 521 -16.09 39.73 -80.03
C CYS A 521 -14.85 40.65 -80.05
N VAL A 522 -13.72 40.13 -80.51
CA VAL A 522 -12.40 40.76 -80.34
C VAL A 522 -12.15 41.89 -81.35
N ARG A 523 -11.70 43.04 -80.86
CA ARG A 523 -11.24 44.18 -81.68
C ARG A 523 -9.91 43.83 -82.38
N CYS A 524 -9.77 44.15 -83.66
CA CYS A 524 -8.62 43.69 -84.45
C CYS A 524 -7.26 44.21 -83.94
N SER A 525 -6.23 43.38 -84.07
CA SER A 525 -4.90 43.59 -83.49
C SER A 525 -4.13 44.76 -84.13
N ALA A 526 -2.99 45.11 -83.53
CA ALA A 526 -1.99 46.00 -84.13
C ALA A 526 -1.58 45.46 -85.50
N GLY A 527 -1.91 46.19 -86.57
CA GLY A 527 -1.73 45.76 -87.95
C GLY A 527 -2.96 45.19 -88.67
N LEU A 528 -4.17 45.19 -88.07
CA LEU A 528 -5.39 44.54 -88.61
C LEU A 528 -6.71 45.35 -88.42
N PHE A 529 -7.77 45.11 -89.23
CA PHE A 529 -9.09 45.79 -89.24
C PHE A 529 -10.31 44.86 -89.56
N SER A 530 -11.56 45.22 -89.18
CA SER A 530 -12.82 44.44 -89.43
C SER A 530 -14.13 45.27 -89.38
N PRO A 531 -15.23 44.86 -90.06
CA PRO A 531 -16.52 45.56 -90.05
C PRO A 531 -17.61 45.07 -89.05
N GLY A 532 -17.52 43.90 -88.40
CA GLY A 532 -18.48 43.48 -87.36
C GLY A 532 -19.31 42.20 -87.58
N GLY A 533 -20.08 41.82 -86.54
CA GLY A 533 -20.95 40.64 -86.53
C GLY A 533 -20.18 39.33 -86.32
N PHE A 534 -20.66 38.22 -86.91
CA PHE A 534 -19.97 36.92 -86.92
C PHE A 534 -18.77 36.87 -87.91
N SER A 535 -18.11 38.02 -88.14
CA SER A 535 -17.10 38.23 -89.19
C SER A 535 -15.70 38.49 -88.62
N ALA A 536 -14.64 38.35 -89.42
CA ALA A 536 -13.22 38.36 -88.98
C ALA A 536 -12.40 39.61 -89.40
N CYS A 537 -11.07 39.61 -89.15
CA CYS A 537 -10.12 40.73 -89.35
C CYS A 537 -9.11 40.55 -90.53
N ASN A 538 -8.49 41.64 -91.04
CA ASN A 538 -7.57 41.69 -92.21
C ASN A 538 -6.51 42.85 -92.13
N GLU A 539 -5.44 42.92 -92.95
CA GLU A 539 -4.15 43.66 -92.69
C GLU A 539 -4.00 45.18 -93.05
N THR A 540 -2.91 45.84 -92.60
CA THR A 540 -2.57 47.30 -92.76
C THR A 540 -1.11 47.61 -93.21
N LYS A 541 -0.72 48.90 -93.43
CA LYS A 541 0.59 49.32 -94.02
C LYS A 541 1.25 50.58 -93.37
N CYS A 542 2.45 50.46 -92.75
CA CYS A 542 3.24 51.57 -92.13
C CYS A 542 4.73 51.63 -92.59
N PRO A 543 5.47 52.75 -92.39
CA PRO A 543 6.88 52.93 -92.82
C PRO A 543 7.97 52.60 -91.76
N PRO A 544 9.25 52.43 -92.17
CA PRO A 544 10.39 52.13 -91.27
C PRO A 544 10.58 53.08 -90.09
N GLY A 545 11.00 52.51 -88.95
CA GLY A 545 11.06 53.21 -87.66
C GLY A 545 9.70 53.39 -86.96
N THR A 546 8.59 52.97 -87.58
CA THR A 546 7.23 53.07 -87.01
C THR A 546 6.34 51.84 -87.26
N ALA A 547 5.25 51.68 -86.50
CA ALA A 547 4.26 50.59 -86.63
C ALA A 547 2.84 51.03 -86.20
N ALA A 548 1.80 50.27 -86.59
CA ALA A 548 0.39 50.59 -86.29
C ALA A 548 -0.11 50.02 -84.94
N PRO A 549 -0.93 50.77 -84.17
CA PRO A 549 -1.59 50.27 -82.96
C PRO A 549 -2.87 49.46 -83.26
N ALA A 550 -3.39 48.78 -82.25
CA ALA A 550 -4.58 47.92 -82.35
C ALA A 550 -5.91 48.70 -82.44
N GLY A 551 -6.92 48.06 -83.02
CA GLY A 551 -8.26 48.60 -83.18
C GLY A 551 -8.47 49.48 -84.41
N ALA A 552 -7.64 49.32 -85.44
CA ALA A 552 -7.79 50.04 -86.70
C ALA A 552 -9.10 49.63 -87.41
N SER A 553 -9.83 50.61 -87.94
CA SER A 553 -11.00 50.41 -88.82
C SER A 553 -10.66 50.66 -90.30
N SER A 554 -9.42 51.06 -90.60
CA SER A 554 -8.92 51.42 -91.93
C SER A 554 -7.40 51.20 -92.00
N ALA A 555 -6.87 50.97 -93.21
CA ALA A 555 -5.62 50.24 -93.41
C ALA A 555 -4.31 51.07 -93.39
N VAL A 556 -4.34 52.39 -93.15
CA VAL A 556 -3.14 53.27 -93.28
C VAL A 556 -3.05 54.40 -92.23
N ALA A 557 -4.15 54.82 -91.60
CA ALA A 557 -4.21 56.13 -90.93
C ALA A 557 -3.51 56.24 -89.54
N ASN A 558 -2.90 55.17 -89.02
CA ASN A 558 -2.47 55.08 -87.61
C ASN A 558 -1.06 54.43 -87.48
N CYS A 559 0.04 55.18 -87.25
CA CYS A 559 1.41 54.61 -87.05
C CYS A 559 2.31 55.45 -86.08
N THR A 560 3.18 54.84 -85.24
CA THR A 560 4.09 55.50 -84.25
C THR A 560 5.44 54.77 -83.99
N SER A 561 6.42 55.38 -83.29
CA SER A 561 7.86 54.96 -83.15
C SER A 561 8.26 54.18 -81.86
N CYS A 562 9.58 53.95 -81.60
CA CYS A 562 10.13 52.90 -80.70
C CYS A 562 11.27 53.33 -79.71
N ASP A 563 11.46 52.56 -78.62
CA ASP A 563 12.24 52.92 -77.41
C ASP A 563 13.60 52.19 -77.18
N ALA A 564 14.23 52.46 -76.02
CA ALA A 564 15.54 51.98 -75.59
C ALA A 564 15.69 50.44 -75.45
N GLY A 565 16.88 49.92 -75.79
CA GLY A 565 17.14 48.48 -75.81
C GLY A 565 16.39 47.72 -76.92
N ARG A 566 15.71 48.44 -77.83
CA ARG A 566 14.96 47.89 -78.97
C ARG A 566 15.24 48.61 -80.28
N PHE A 567 14.89 47.95 -81.39
CA PHE A 567 14.98 48.44 -82.77
C PHE A 567 13.74 48.05 -83.60
N CYS A 568 13.46 48.80 -84.68
CA CYS A 568 12.23 48.71 -85.47
C CYS A 568 12.48 48.86 -86.98
N LEU A 569 11.79 48.06 -87.81
CA LEU A 569 12.04 47.97 -89.26
C LEU A 569 10.90 48.47 -90.18
N GLY A 570 9.66 48.58 -89.69
CA GLY A 570 8.51 49.10 -90.45
C GLY A 570 7.57 48.04 -91.05
N GLY A 571 6.56 48.48 -91.79
CA GLY A 571 5.50 47.60 -92.30
C GLY A 571 4.54 47.17 -91.19
N ALA A 572 4.17 45.90 -91.19
CA ALA A 572 3.42 45.25 -90.09
C ALA A 572 4.35 44.64 -89.01
N SER A 573 5.64 45.02 -88.97
CA SER A 573 6.63 44.43 -88.04
C SER A 573 6.67 45.14 -86.68
N SER A 574 7.04 44.40 -85.63
CA SER A 574 7.01 44.82 -84.23
C SER A 574 8.40 45.05 -83.60
N PRO A 575 8.52 45.79 -82.48
CA PRO A 575 9.81 46.20 -81.89
C PRO A 575 10.63 45.05 -81.29
N GLN A 576 11.85 44.82 -81.79
CA GLN A 576 12.75 43.73 -81.37
C GLN A 576 13.92 44.20 -80.48
N THR A 577 14.58 43.31 -79.74
CA THR A 577 15.55 43.64 -78.67
C THR A 577 17.03 43.52 -79.06
N THR A 578 17.89 44.25 -78.33
CA THR A 578 19.37 44.18 -78.42
C THR A 578 19.96 42.96 -77.69
N ARG A 579 21.23 42.60 -78.01
CA ARG A 579 21.91 41.37 -77.53
C ARG A 579 23.35 41.62 -77.06
N CYS A 580 23.54 42.27 -75.92
CA CYS A 580 24.86 42.39 -75.28
C CYS A 580 25.26 41.12 -74.50
N ALA A 581 26.56 40.92 -74.26
CA ALA A 581 27.07 39.79 -73.49
C ALA A 581 26.86 39.97 -71.97
N PRO A 582 26.86 38.90 -71.15
CA PRO A 582 26.93 39.01 -69.69
C PRO A 582 28.08 39.94 -69.27
N GLY A 583 27.79 40.85 -68.36
CA GLY A 583 28.68 41.96 -68.00
C GLY A 583 28.61 43.21 -68.91
N SER A 584 27.65 43.35 -69.84
CA SER A 584 27.59 44.51 -70.77
C SER A 584 26.18 44.96 -71.25
N ALA A 585 26.03 46.24 -71.68
CA ALA A 585 24.72 46.89 -72.04
C ALA A 585 24.77 47.99 -73.15
N ALA A 586 23.60 48.41 -73.69
CA ALA A 586 23.43 49.28 -74.90
C ALA A 586 22.27 50.35 -74.81
N PRO A 587 22.21 51.38 -75.71
CA PRO A 587 21.36 52.59 -75.57
C PRO A 587 20.04 52.63 -76.42
N ALA A 588 19.50 53.84 -76.67
CA ALA A 588 18.21 54.12 -77.31
C ALA A 588 18.27 54.60 -78.77
N ASN A 589 17.11 54.59 -79.46
CA ASN A 589 17.00 54.75 -80.93
C ASN A 589 17.94 53.79 -81.70
N ALA A 590 18.11 52.56 -81.19
CA ALA A 590 18.91 51.56 -81.87
C ALA A 590 18.23 51.14 -83.18
N THR A 591 19.01 51.04 -84.25
CA THR A 591 18.58 50.51 -85.55
C THR A 591 19.12 49.10 -85.81
N HIS A 592 19.96 48.58 -84.91
CA HIS A 592 20.64 47.29 -85.04
C HIS A 592 20.88 46.63 -83.68
N ALA A 593 21.04 45.31 -83.65
CA ALA A 593 20.90 44.52 -82.42
C ALA A 593 22.14 44.43 -81.50
N THR A 594 23.35 44.71 -81.99
CA THR A 594 24.61 44.34 -81.28
C THR A 594 25.75 45.37 -81.31
N ALA A 595 25.68 46.41 -82.14
CA ALA A 595 26.84 47.26 -82.45
C ALA A 595 27.18 48.32 -81.37
N ASN A 596 26.57 48.27 -80.19
CA ASN A 596 26.48 49.40 -79.25
C ASN A 596 26.65 49.00 -77.75
N CYS A 597 27.43 47.95 -77.43
CA CYS A 597 27.54 47.38 -76.07
C CYS A 597 28.86 47.74 -75.33
N SER A 598 28.85 47.83 -73.98
CA SER A 598 30.05 48.13 -73.13
C SER A 598 30.00 47.52 -71.70
N VAL A 599 31.16 47.38 -71.01
CA VAL A 599 31.41 46.43 -69.87
C VAL A 599 31.39 47.05 -68.45
N CYS A 600 31.01 46.27 -67.42
CA CYS A 600 30.91 46.64 -65.99
C CYS A 600 32.23 46.54 -65.15
N ALA A 601 32.27 47.15 -63.96
CA ALA A 601 33.46 47.30 -63.08
C ALA A 601 33.41 46.53 -61.74
N GLN A 602 34.49 46.57 -60.94
CA GLN A 602 34.55 45.84 -59.65
C GLN A 602 33.49 46.33 -58.65
N GLY A 603 32.89 45.40 -57.90
CA GLY A 603 31.75 45.68 -57.04
C GLY A 603 30.43 45.89 -57.80
N THR A 604 30.41 45.62 -59.11
CA THR A 604 29.21 45.62 -59.95
C THR A 604 29.13 44.39 -60.84
N PHE A 605 27.93 44.03 -61.26
CA PHE A 605 27.60 42.88 -62.10
C PHE A 605 26.60 43.28 -63.21
N SER A 606 26.51 42.47 -64.26
CA SER A 606 25.35 42.45 -65.18
C SER A 606 25.14 41.06 -65.77
N ARG A 607 23.89 40.66 -65.96
CA ARG A 607 23.50 39.40 -66.61
C ARG A 607 23.45 39.50 -68.16
N GLY A 608 23.66 40.70 -68.73
CA GLY A 608 23.75 40.92 -70.18
C GLY A 608 22.40 41.11 -70.89
N GLY A 609 22.41 40.92 -72.22
CA GLY A 609 21.25 41.11 -73.09
C GLY A 609 20.88 42.59 -73.26
N ALA A 610 19.91 43.05 -72.48
CA ALA A 610 19.45 44.45 -72.42
C ALA A 610 19.58 45.05 -71.00
N ALA A 611 20.26 44.36 -70.07
CA ALA A 611 20.37 44.77 -68.66
C ALA A 611 21.65 45.58 -68.37
N ALA A 612 21.48 46.76 -67.76
CA ALA A 612 22.58 47.62 -67.30
C ALA A 612 23.36 47.04 -66.11
N CYS A 613 24.51 47.65 -65.79
CA CYS A 613 25.35 47.29 -64.64
C CYS A 613 24.70 47.70 -63.30
N ALA A 614 24.83 46.87 -62.26
CA ALA A 614 24.27 47.09 -60.92
C ALA A 614 25.25 46.61 -59.81
N PRO A 615 25.19 47.12 -58.57
CA PRO A 615 26.15 46.77 -57.50
C PRO A 615 25.98 45.35 -56.93
N THR A 616 27.06 44.76 -56.42
CA THR A 616 27.07 43.44 -55.72
C THR A 616 26.63 43.54 -54.25
N MET A 617 26.15 42.42 -53.69
CA MET A 617 25.51 42.37 -52.36
C MET A 617 26.09 41.27 -51.44
N CYS A 618 27.40 41.21 -51.29
CA CYS A 618 28.02 40.21 -50.40
C CYS A 618 27.64 40.43 -48.92
N PRO A 619 27.24 39.38 -48.18
CA PRO A 619 26.96 39.49 -46.75
C PRO A 619 28.22 39.80 -45.92
N ALA A 620 28.02 40.32 -44.71
CA ALA A 620 29.11 40.52 -43.75
C ALA A 620 29.87 39.20 -43.50
N GLY A 621 31.19 39.29 -43.36
CA GLY A 621 32.12 38.17 -43.37
C GLY A 621 32.62 37.75 -44.76
N THR A 622 32.18 38.38 -45.87
CA THR A 622 32.51 37.94 -47.25
C THR A 622 32.81 39.09 -48.25
N SER A 623 33.44 38.79 -49.41
CA SER A 623 33.75 39.76 -50.49
C SER A 623 33.90 39.12 -51.90
N SER A 624 33.88 39.92 -53.00
CA SER A 624 33.79 39.45 -54.42
C SER A 624 34.72 40.16 -55.45
N PRO A 625 35.00 39.55 -56.63
CA PRO A 625 35.96 40.05 -57.63
C PRO A 625 35.36 40.96 -58.75
N PRO A 626 36.19 41.54 -59.64
CA PRO A 626 35.73 42.28 -60.83
C PRO A 626 35.08 41.37 -61.90
N GLY A 627 34.19 41.94 -62.71
CA GLY A 627 33.54 41.22 -63.82
C GLY A 627 32.50 40.19 -63.38
N ALA A 628 31.95 40.35 -62.17
CA ALA A 628 30.93 39.46 -61.62
C ALA A 628 29.71 39.36 -62.55
N THR A 629 29.14 38.16 -62.67
CA THR A 629 27.94 37.90 -63.50
C THR A 629 26.65 37.84 -62.67
N ASP A 630 26.78 37.83 -61.35
CA ASP A 630 25.67 37.80 -60.39
C ASP A 630 25.97 38.65 -59.14
N ALA A 631 24.92 39.02 -58.40
CA ALA A 631 25.01 39.88 -57.21
C ALA A 631 25.66 39.21 -55.99
N THR A 632 25.54 37.88 -55.84
CA THR A 632 25.91 37.17 -54.59
C THR A 632 26.63 35.83 -54.81
N ALA A 633 26.49 35.19 -55.97
CA ALA A 633 27.02 33.83 -56.21
C ALA A 633 28.57 33.70 -56.19
N GLN A 634 29.31 34.78 -55.99
CA GLN A 634 30.78 34.84 -56.08
C GLN A 634 31.43 35.54 -54.87
N CYS A 635 30.79 35.46 -53.69
CA CYS A 635 31.29 36.00 -52.43
C CYS A 635 32.04 34.92 -51.61
N ALA A 636 33.27 35.19 -51.16
CA ALA A 636 34.09 34.26 -50.36
C ALA A 636 34.32 34.77 -48.92
N ALA A 637 34.40 33.86 -47.94
CA ALA A 637 34.44 34.18 -46.51
C ALA A 637 35.85 34.47 -45.96
N CYS A 638 35.92 35.38 -44.97
CA CYS A 638 37.18 35.74 -44.30
C CYS A 638 37.70 34.62 -43.36
N PRO A 639 39.02 34.35 -43.34
CA PRO A 639 39.62 33.29 -42.52
C PRO A 639 39.66 33.62 -41.02
N LEU A 640 40.04 32.64 -40.19
CA LEU A 640 40.19 32.80 -38.73
C LEU A 640 41.04 34.03 -38.37
N GLY A 641 40.55 34.83 -37.43
CA GLY A 641 41.20 36.07 -36.98
C GLY A 641 41.03 37.27 -37.91
N GLN A 642 40.24 37.17 -38.98
CA GLN A 642 39.89 38.29 -39.88
C GLN A 642 38.37 38.46 -40.00
N TYR A 643 37.95 39.69 -40.33
CA TYR A 643 36.54 40.09 -40.44
C TYR A 643 36.27 40.97 -41.67
N SER A 644 35.00 41.07 -42.10
CA SER A 644 34.55 42.06 -43.08
C SER A 644 33.12 42.55 -42.76
N PRO A 645 32.83 43.86 -42.82
CA PRO A 645 31.46 44.36 -42.68
C PRO A 645 30.57 44.09 -43.92
N GLY A 646 31.11 43.55 -45.02
CA GLY A 646 30.37 43.11 -46.21
C GLY A 646 30.17 44.19 -47.29
N GLY A 647 29.19 43.95 -48.17
CA GLY A 647 28.88 44.82 -49.30
C GLY A 647 29.99 44.81 -50.36
N THR A 648 30.74 45.92 -50.43
CA THR A 648 31.89 46.12 -51.34
C THR A 648 33.24 46.08 -50.61
N SER A 649 33.27 45.76 -49.31
CA SER A 649 34.48 45.80 -48.48
C SER A 649 35.27 44.48 -48.48
N VAL A 650 36.60 44.59 -48.33
CA VAL A 650 37.55 43.47 -48.24
C VAL A 650 37.73 42.98 -46.80
N CYS A 651 38.32 41.80 -46.61
CA CYS A 651 38.68 41.27 -45.28
C CYS A 651 39.79 42.10 -44.61
N LEU A 652 39.69 42.28 -43.30
CA LEU A 652 40.55 43.07 -42.40
C LEU A 652 40.84 42.29 -41.11
N GLY A 653 41.84 42.67 -40.31
CA GLY A 653 42.12 42.01 -39.02
C GLY A 653 43.33 42.61 -38.27
N PRO A 654 43.65 42.16 -37.05
CA PRO A 654 43.09 40.99 -36.34
C PRO A 654 41.82 41.25 -35.50
N THR A 655 41.27 40.20 -34.88
CA THR A 655 40.13 40.21 -33.92
C THR A 655 40.57 40.31 -32.45
N THR A 656 39.65 40.70 -31.55
CA THR A 656 39.95 41.12 -30.17
C THR A 656 39.02 40.50 -29.09
N CYS A 657 38.94 39.17 -29.01
CA CYS A 657 38.10 38.50 -28.00
C CYS A 657 38.62 38.63 -26.56
N THR A 658 37.73 38.52 -25.57
CA THR A 658 38.08 38.44 -24.14
C THR A 658 38.56 37.04 -23.73
N PRO A 659 39.31 36.90 -22.61
CA PRO A 659 39.56 35.59 -22.00
C PRO A 659 38.27 34.78 -21.82
N GLY A 660 38.37 33.46 -21.94
CA GLY A 660 37.23 32.54 -21.96
C GLY A 660 36.49 32.45 -23.31
N SER A 661 36.87 33.22 -24.34
CA SER A 661 36.19 33.24 -25.64
C SER A 661 37.16 33.28 -26.84
N ALA A 662 36.74 32.72 -27.98
CA ALA A 662 37.51 32.66 -29.23
C ALA A 662 36.68 33.05 -30.46
N SER A 663 37.32 33.53 -31.54
CA SER A 663 36.63 33.98 -32.77
C SER A 663 36.42 32.85 -33.79
N ALA A 664 35.21 32.75 -34.33
CA ALA A 664 34.88 31.86 -35.45
C ALA A 664 35.37 32.36 -36.83
N VAL A 665 35.21 31.52 -37.86
CA VAL A 665 35.44 31.83 -39.28
C VAL A 665 34.35 32.79 -39.79
N GLY A 666 34.69 33.70 -40.71
CA GLY A 666 33.71 34.57 -41.37
C GLY A 666 33.17 35.71 -40.50
N ALA A 667 33.97 36.22 -39.56
CA ALA A 667 33.55 37.25 -38.62
C ALA A 667 33.08 38.54 -39.32
N ALA A 668 32.04 39.18 -38.78
CA ALA A 668 31.50 40.43 -39.34
C ALA A 668 32.22 41.70 -38.83
N THR A 669 32.74 41.67 -37.59
CA THR A 669 33.46 42.79 -36.95
C THR A 669 34.57 42.24 -36.03
N ALA A 670 35.48 43.10 -35.55
CA ALA A 670 36.63 42.71 -34.71
C ALA A 670 36.26 41.92 -33.42
N ASN A 671 35.05 42.10 -32.89
CA ASN A 671 34.49 41.35 -31.76
C ASN A 671 33.29 40.46 -32.14
N GLY A 672 32.82 40.52 -33.40
CA GLY A 672 31.49 40.09 -33.82
C GLY A 672 31.25 38.59 -33.93
N SER A 673 32.18 37.76 -33.47
CA SER A 673 32.07 36.29 -33.50
C SER A 673 32.85 35.60 -32.37
N CYS A 674 33.06 36.31 -31.26
CA CYS A 674 33.66 35.75 -30.04
C CYS A 674 32.65 34.86 -29.31
N VAL A 675 32.87 33.55 -29.31
CA VAL A 675 32.04 32.55 -28.64
C VAL A 675 32.78 32.04 -27.40
N PRO A 676 32.11 31.89 -26.23
CA PRO A 676 32.75 31.30 -25.05
C PRO A 676 33.14 29.85 -25.31
N CYS A 677 34.28 29.43 -24.77
CA CYS A 677 34.72 28.04 -24.87
C CYS A 677 33.71 27.11 -24.17
N THR A 678 33.39 25.98 -24.79
CA THR A 678 32.52 24.95 -24.20
C THR A 678 33.14 24.37 -22.93
N GLY A 679 32.31 23.83 -22.03
CA GLY A 679 32.79 23.15 -20.82
C GLY A 679 33.86 22.09 -21.15
N GLY A 680 34.87 22.01 -20.29
CA GLY A 680 36.12 21.29 -20.56
C GLY A 680 37.22 22.07 -21.29
N PHE A 681 36.93 23.26 -21.84
CA PHE A 681 37.89 24.03 -22.63
C PHE A 681 38.05 25.48 -22.15
N PHE A 682 39.29 25.99 -22.17
CA PHE A 682 39.67 27.34 -21.80
C PHE A 682 40.26 28.14 -22.97
N SER A 683 40.29 29.48 -22.88
CA SER A 683 41.08 30.34 -23.77
C SER A 683 41.60 31.59 -23.06
N ALA A 684 42.80 32.03 -23.42
CA ALA A 684 43.38 33.31 -22.99
C ALA A 684 42.77 34.53 -23.71
N GLY A 685 41.95 34.33 -24.74
CA GLY A 685 41.31 35.40 -25.52
C GLY A 685 42.12 35.87 -26.73
N GLY A 686 41.83 37.08 -27.22
CA GLY A 686 42.47 37.69 -28.39
C GLY A 686 42.19 36.92 -29.69
N ASN A 687 43.23 36.29 -30.22
CA ASN A 687 43.20 35.41 -31.39
C ASN A 687 43.45 33.92 -31.03
N HIS A 688 43.49 33.56 -29.74
CA HIS A 688 43.72 32.18 -29.31
C HIS A 688 42.43 31.33 -29.37
N SER A 689 42.56 30.12 -29.92
CA SER A 689 41.51 29.09 -29.92
C SER A 689 41.35 28.46 -28.53
N CYS A 690 40.19 27.82 -28.31
CA CYS A 690 39.95 27.04 -27.09
C CYS A 690 40.85 25.80 -27.01
N THR A 691 41.30 25.45 -25.80
CA THR A 691 42.19 24.33 -25.47
C THR A 691 41.71 23.58 -24.22
N GLU A 692 41.99 22.29 -24.07
CA GLU A 692 41.48 21.45 -22.97
C GLU A 692 42.00 21.87 -21.58
N THR A 693 41.16 21.73 -20.54
CA THR A 693 41.52 21.94 -19.12
C THR A 693 42.02 20.65 -18.43
N THR A 694 42.78 20.78 -17.35
CA THR A 694 43.44 19.65 -16.65
C THR A 694 42.78 19.19 -15.34
N CYS A 695 41.47 19.44 -15.17
CA CYS A 695 40.71 19.04 -13.98
C CYS A 695 40.86 17.55 -13.61
N GLU A 696 40.92 17.26 -12.31
CA GLU A 696 40.97 15.90 -11.76
C GLU A 696 39.64 15.13 -11.94
N PRO A 697 39.63 13.79 -11.94
CA PRO A 697 38.39 13.01 -11.97
C PRO A 697 37.47 13.35 -10.79
N GLY A 698 36.17 13.51 -11.07
CA GLY A 698 35.18 14.03 -10.11
C GLY A 698 34.99 15.55 -10.17
N PHE A 699 35.87 16.28 -10.86
CA PHE A 699 35.79 17.73 -11.08
C PHE A 699 35.59 18.05 -12.56
N GLY A 700 34.74 19.04 -12.86
CA GLY A 700 34.44 19.49 -14.22
C GLY A 700 34.77 20.97 -14.41
N SER A 701 35.10 21.35 -15.65
CA SER A 701 35.25 22.77 -16.02
C SER A 701 33.97 23.26 -16.71
N PRO A 702 33.25 24.25 -16.16
CA PRO A 702 32.11 24.86 -16.81
C PRO A 702 32.54 25.68 -18.05
N PRO A 703 31.60 26.11 -18.91
CA PRO A 703 31.90 26.93 -20.08
C PRO A 703 32.52 28.29 -19.74
N GLY A 704 33.46 28.75 -20.57
CA GLY A 704 34.10 30.07 -20.46
C GLY A 704 35.42 30.11 -19.68
N ALA A 705 36.06 28.98 -19.43
CA ALA A 705 37.30 28.90 -18.65
C ALA A 705 38.41 29.83 -19.19
N THR A 706 39.08 30.54 -18.28
CA THR A 706 40.09 31.56 -18.59
C THR A 706 41.53 31.06 -18.43
N SER A 707 41.71 29.89 -17.83
CA SER A 707 43.01 29.23 -17.60
C SER A 707 42.83 27.71 -17.50
N VAL A 708 43.93 26.96 -17.52
CA VAL A 708 43.92 25.50 -17.67
C VAL A 708 43.36 24.73 -16.46
N ASP A 709 43.45 25.30 -15.25
CA ASP A 709 42.95 24.70 -13.99
C ASP A 709 41.94 25.61 -13.24
N GLY A 710 41.90 26.91 -13.54
CA GLY A 710 41.34 27.93 -12.63
C GLY A 710 39.82 27.99 -12.46
N GLN A 711 39.06 27.02 -12.99
CA GLN A 711 37.60 26.91 -12.82
C GLN A 711 37.12 25.44 -12.69
N CYS A 712 37.95 24.50 -12.23
CA CYS A 712 37.51 23.14 -11.95
C CYS A 712 36.63 23.09 -10.68
N GLU A 713 35.34 22.77 -10.82
CA GLU A 713 34.38 22.63 -9.70
C GLU A 713 34.02 21.15 -9.45
N GLU A 714 33.71 20.81 -8.19
CA GLU A 714 33.32 19.44 -7.79
C GLU A 714 31.95 19.10 -8.37
N CYS A 715 31.82 17.96 -9.05
CA CYS A 715 30.53 17.61 -9.65
C CYS A 715 29.47 17.31 -8.56
N PRO A 716 28.33 18.01 -8.58
CA PRO A 716 27.28 17.85 -7.57
C PRO A 716 26.55 16.50 -7.74
N VAL A 717 25.79 16.12 -6.71
CA VAL A 717 25.02 14.86 -6.69
C VAL A 717 24.17 14.74 -7.96
N GLY A 718 24.31 13.60 -8.66
CA GLY A 718 23.67 13.37 -9.96
C GLY A 718 24.53 13.70 -11.18
N PHE A 719 25.73 14.24 -11.00
CA PHE A 719 26.67 14.55 -12.08
C PHE A 719 28.04 13.91 -11.84
N PHE A 720 28.74 13.59 -12.92
CA PHE A 720 30.07 12.98 -12.91
C PHE A 720 31.01 13.70 -13.88
N SER A 721 32.32 13.55 -13.67
CA SER A 721 33.34 13.96 -14.63
C SER A 721 34.50 12.95 -14.61
N PRO A 722 35.00 12.47 -15.77
CA PRO A 722 36.22 11.68 -15.84
C PRO A 722 37.50 12.53 -15.65
N GLY A 723 37.36 13.84 -15.46
CA GLY A 723 38.46 14.82 -15.52
C GLY A 723 38.84 15.17 -16.95
N LYS A 724 39.89 15.98 -17.12
CA LYS A 724 40.58 16.37 -18.38
C LYS A 724 39.68 16.64 -19.59
N GLY A 725 39.53 17.91 -19.98
CA GLY A 725 38.74 18.29 -21.16
C GLY A 725 37.22 18.10 -20.99
N SER A 726 36.75 17.87 -19.75
CA SER A 726 35.36 17.50 -19.45
C SER A 726 34.66 18.49 -18.51
N ASP A 727 33.36 18.67 -18.75
CA ASP A 727 32.40 19.33 -17.85
C ASP A 727 31.65 18.27 -17.02
N CYS A 728 30.95 18.68 -15.96
CA CYS A 728 30.13 17.78 -15.15
C CYS A 728 28.88 17.32 -15.93
N GLN A 729 28.88 16.05 -16.37
CA GLN A 729 27.80 15.45 -17.15
C GLN A 729 26.79 14.73 -16.24
N PRO A 730 25.49 14.69 -16.60
CA PRO A 730 24.48 13.98 -15.80
C PRO A 730 24.75 12.47 -15.79
N MET A 731 24.61 11.86 -14.61
CA MET A 731 24.77 10.42 -14.42
C MET A 731 23.66 9.62 -15.11
N ALA A 732 23.96 8.34 -15.35
CA ALA A 732 23.07 7.38 -16.01
C ALA A 732 22.74 6.21 -15.06
N CYS A 733 22.33 6.50 -13.82
CA CYS A 733 21.84 5.46 -12.92
C CYS A 733 20.61 4.77 -13.53
N ILE A 734 20.50 3.45 -13.35
CA ILE A 734 19.29 2.71 -13.72
C ILE A 734 18.10 3.17 -12.86
N PRO A 735 16.85 3.12 -13.36
CA PRO A 735 15.66 3.23 -12.53
C PRO A 735 15.76 2.28 -11.32
N GLY A 736 15.36 2.76 -10.15
CA GLY A 736 15.54 2.06 -8.87
C GLY A 736 16.87 2.33 -8.16
N SER A 737 17.83 2.96 -8.83
CA SER A 737 19.11 3.40 -8.25
C SER A 737 19.26 4.90 -8.32
N GLY A 738 19.48 5.54 -7.17
CA GLY A 738 19.74 6.98 -7.10
C GLY A 738 21.23 7.31 -7.13
N ALA A 739 21.57 8.45 -7.74
CA ALA A 739 22.92 9.03 -7.63
C ALA A 739 23.10 9.56 -6.19
N ASN A 740 24.00 8.98 -5.41
CA ASN A 740 23.99 9.11 -3.95
C ASN A 740 25.31 9.65 -3.37
N GLY A 741 26.04 10.46 -4.15
CA GLY A 741 27.28 11.13 -3.75
C GLY A 741 27.75 12.15 -4.80
N THR A 742 28.55 13.13 -4.36
CA THR A 742 29.27 14.11 -5.20
C THR A 742 30.56 13.51 -5.78
N ALA A 743 31.31 14.31 -6.56
CA ALA A 743 32.61 13.96 -7.12
C ALA A 743 32.64 12.62 -7.89
N ALA A 744 31.54 12.26 -8.55
CA ALA A 744 31.45 11.00 -9.28
C ALA A 744 32.43 11.00 -10.47
N THR A 745 33.15 9.89 -10.64
CA THR A 745 34.23 9.75 -11.64
C THR A 745 33.77 9.02 -12.90
N SER A 746 32.59 8.38 -12.88
CA SER A 746 31.99 7.72 -14.05
C SER A 746 30.46 7.80 -14.03
N LEU A 747 29.85 7.47 -15.18
CA LEU A 747 28.39 7.42 -15.40
C LEU A 747 27.58 6.73 -14.30
N THR A 748 28.19 5.80 -13.56
CA THR A 748 27.53 4.97 -12.54
C THR A 748 28.23 4.91 -11.18
N SER A 749 29.38 5.58 -10.97
CA SER A 749 30.26 5.32 -9.81
C SER A 749 29.65 5.60 -8.44
N SER A 750 28.67 6.50 -8.33
CA SER A 750 27.94 6.81 -7.08
C SER A 750 26.45 6.38 -7.11
N CYS A 751 26.03 5.59 -8.10
CA CYS A 751 24.68 5.03 -8.11
C CYS A 751 24.53 3.98 -7.01
N ARG A 752 23.47 4.08 -6.20
CA ARG A 752 23.08 3.06 -5.22
C ARG A 752 21.60 2.74 -5.33
N LEU A 753 21.27 1.46 -5.18
CA LEU A 753 19.90 0.96 -5.08
C LEU A 753 19.19 1.68 -3.94
N CYS A 754 17.97 2.18 -4.17
CA CYS A 754 17.23 2.89 -3.13
C CYS A 754 16.63 1.90 -2.14
N THR A 755 16.93 2.05 -0.84
CA THR A 755 16.38 1.19 0.22
C THR A 755 14.86 1.28 0.29
N ALA A 756 14.19 0.22 0.74
CA ALA A 756 12.73 0.20 0.93
C ALA A 756 12.24 1.44 1.71
N GLY A 757 11.19 2.09 1.23
CA GLY A 757 10.77 3.43 1.68
C GLY A 757 11.35 4.60 0.88
N SER A 758 12.23 4.35 -0.10
CA SER A 758 12.79 5.37 -1.00
C SER A 758 12.84 4.90 -2.45
N PHE A 759 12.70 5.84 -3.39
CA PHE A 759 12.69 5.59 -4.83
C PHE A 759 13.67 6.50 -5.60
N SER A 760 14.03 6.14 -6.83
CA SER A 760 14.58 7.07 -7.82
C SER A 760 14.27 6.62 -9.26
N PRO A 761 13.80 7.51 -10.16
CA PRO A 761 13.61 7.20 -11.58
C PRO A 761 14.94 7.04 -12.35
N GLY A 762 16.08 7.09 -11.66
CA GLY A 762 17.40 6.91 -12.24
C GLY A 762 18.01 8.21 -12.79
N GLY A 763 18.95 8.06 -13.73
CA GLY A 763 19.73 9.15 -14.28
C GLY A 763 20.52 9.90 -13.20
N LYS A 764 20.25 11.20 -13.08
CA LYS A 764 20.87 12.11 -12.11
C LYS A 764 20.11 12.24 -10.77
N VAL A 765 19.03 11.49 -10.58
CA VAL A 765 18.12 11.72 -9.44
C VAL A 765 18.59 10.94 -8.20
N PRO A 766 18.79 11.57 -7.04
CA PRO A 766 19.11 10.86 -5.79
C PRO A 766 17.90 10.06 -5.29
N CYS A 767 18.12 9.10 -4.39
CA CYS A 767 17.02 8.40 -3.75
C CYS A 767 16.20 9.36 -2.87
N MET A 768 14.89 9.43 -3.09
CA MET A 768 13.95 10.25 -2.32
C MET A 768 12.94 9.38 -1.58
N SER A 769 12.44 9.83 -0.44
CA SER A 769 11.38 9.17 0.31
C SER A 769 10.10 8.97 -0.51
N THR A 770 9.49 7.78 -0.43
CA THR A 770 8.17 7.51 -1.02
C THR A 770 7.02 8.05 -0.17
N THR A 771 5.84 8.24 -0.77
CA THR A 771 4.62 8.74 -0.11
C THR A 771 3.54 7.66 0.07
N CYS A 772 3.96 6.42 0.30
CA CYS A 772 3.06 5.25 0.42
C CYS A 772 1.96 5.44 1.46
N ALA A 773 0.76 4.95 1.16
CA ALA A 773 -0.37 5.00 2.08
C ALA A 773 -0.11 4.13 3.34
N PRO A 774 -0.64 4.48 4.53
CA PRO A 774 -0.58 3.62 5.70
C PRO A 774 -1.16 2.24 5.40
N GLY A 775 -0.42 1.19 5.76
CA GLY A 775 -0.66 -0.20 5.36
C GLY A 775 0.21 -0.66 4.19
N THR A 776 0.93 0.25 3.52
CA THR A 776 1.77 -0.05 2.35
C THR A 776 3.20 0.49 2.53
N SER A 777 4.17 -0.16 1.89
CA SER A 777 5.54 0.35 1.72
C SER A 777 6.07 0.04 0.32
N SER A 778 6.98 0.89 -0.16
CA SER A 778 7.74 0.65 -1.39
C SER A 778 8.81 -0.43 -1.18
N PRO A 779 9.09 -1.28 -2.19
CA PRO A 779 10.19 -2.23 -2.15
C PRO A 779 11.54 -1.49 -2.20
N GLU A 780 12.61 -2.17 -1.80
CA GLU A 780 13.95 -1.74 -2.16
C GLU A 780 14.14 -1.85 -3.69
N GLY A 781 14.78 -0.84 -4.27
CA GLY A 781 14.94 -0.62 -5.70
C GLY A 781 13.79 0.17 -6.34
N ALA A 782 12.91 0.84 -5.59
CA ALA A 782 11.76 1.53 -6.17
C ALA A 782 12.16 2.63 -7.18
N ASP A 783 11.44 2.75 -8.31
CA ASP A 783 11.74 3.72 -9.38
C ASP A 783 10.69 4.84 -9.53
N VAL A 784 9.50 4.66 -8.93
CA VAL A 784 8.40 5.63 -8.93
C VAL A 784 7.87 5.91 -7.52
N VAL A 785 7.35 7.13 -7.29
CA VAL A 785 6.94 7.64 -5.97
C VAL A 785 5.93 6.70 -5.28
N ASP A 786 4.81 6.42 -5.95
CA ASP A 786 3.66 5.72 -5.36
C ASP A 786 3.28 4.45 -6.15
N GLY A 787 3.70 4.33 -7.41
CA GLY A 787 3.32 3.24 -8.33
C GLY A 787 3.86 1.85 -7.98
N GLN A 788 4.64 1.74 -6.90
CA GLN A 788 5.20 0.51 -6.35
C GLN A 788 4.93 0.34 -4.85
N CYS A 789 4.09 1.18 -4.25
CA CYS A 789 3.67 1.01 -2.86
C CYS A 789 2.85 -0.27 -2.73
N SER A 790 3.38 -1.24 -1.99
CA SER A 790 2.82 -2.58 -1.84
C SER A 790 2.29 -2.80 -0.42
N PRO A 791 1.15 -3.48 -0.23
CA PRO A 791 0.62 -3.73 1.10
C PRO A 791 1.55 -4.63 1.91
N CYS A 792 1.67 -4.31 3.20
CA CYS A 792 2.38 -5.15 4.14
C CYS A 792 1.72 -6.53 4.22
N TRP A 793 2.53 -7.58 4.34
CA TRP A 793 2.02 -8.95 4.43
C TRP A 793 1.47 -9.20 5.83
N ALA A 794 0.62 -10.20 5.98
CA ALA A 794 0.07 -10.58 7.27
C ALA A 794 1.18 -10.82 8.31
N GLY A 795 0.93 -10.43 9.56
CA GLY A 795 1.95 -10.35 10.62
C GLY A 795 2.87 -9.13 10.54
N THR A 796 2.73 -8.25 9.54
CA THR A 796 3.53 -7.02 9.42
C THR A 796 2.66 -5.79 9.17
N TYR A 797 3.13 -4.62 9.63
CA TYR A 797 2.46 -3.34 9.46
C TYR A 797 3.42 -2.26 8.94
N SER A 798 2.86 -1.20 8.33
CA SER A 798 3.58 0.07 8.15
C SER A 798 2.63 1.25 8.36
N PRO A 799 3.02 2.30 9.12
CA PRO A 799 2.26 3.54 9.20
C PRO A 799 2.37 4.41 7.94
N GLY A 800 3.11 3.97 6.91
CA GLY A 800 3.18 4.60 5.59
C GLY A 800 4.39 5.54 5.37
N GLY A 801 4.32 6.30 4.27
CA GLY A 801 5.38 7.17 3.78
C GLY A 801 6.61 6.39 3.33
N ALA A 802 7.71 6.61 4.06
CA ALA A 802 9.02 6.01 3.81
C ALA A 802 9.37 4.88 4.79
N LEU A 803 8.41 4.38 5.56
CA LEU A 803 8.66 3.33 6.56
C LEU A 803 8.37 1.93 5.97
N PRO A 804 9.34 1.00 6.02
CA PRO A 804 9.15 -0.37 5.53
C PRO A 804 8.19 -1.15 6.44
N CYS A 805 7.64 -2.24 5.93
CA CYS A 805 6.84 -3.16 6.73
C CYS A 805 7.66 -3.77 7.89
N THR A 806 7.16 -3.67 9.11
CA THR A 806 7.78 -4.20 10.34
C THR A 806 6.84 -5.20 11.03
N PRO A 807 7.35 -6.17 11.83
CA PRO A 807 6.49 -7.14 12.52
C PRO A 807 5.46 -6.49 13.45
N ALA A 808 4.23 -6.99 13.41
CA ALA A 808 3.14 -6.55 14.27
C ALA A 808 3.06 -7.41 15.54
N THR A 809 2.57 -6.83 16.64
CA THR A 809 2.53 -7.47 17.97
C THR A 809 1.08 -7.72 18.40
N CYS A 810 0.40 -8.63 17.70
CA CYS A 810 -0.99 -8.98 18.00
C CYS A 810 -1.11 -9.99 19.16
N PRO A 811 -2.13 -9.87 20.03
CA PRO A 811 -2.37 -10.79 21.14
C PRO A 811 -2.88 -12.16 20.67
N VAL A 812 -2.90 -13.13 21.59
CA VAL A 812 -3.44 -14.48 21.36
C VAL A 812 -4.86 -14.40 20.80
N GLY A 813 -5.13 -15.17 19.74
CA GLY A 813 -6.41 -15.20 19.01
C GLY A 813 -6.67 -14.04 18.05
N TYR A 814 -5.65 -13.21 17.80
CA TYR A 814 -5.65 -12.16 16.79
C TYR A 814 -4.38 -12.30 15.93
N SER A 815 -4.41 -11.78 14.70
CA SER A 815 -3.20 -11.54 13.91
C SER A 815 -3.37 -10.28 13.05
N ALA A 816 -2.27 -9.71 12.57
CA ALA A 816 -2.32 -8.55 11.70
C ALA A 816 -2.65 -9.03 10.28
N PRO A 817 -3.77 -8.60 9.67
CA PRO A 817 -4.08 -8.93 8.28
C PRO A 817 -3.07 -8.23 7.33
N PRO A 818 -3.01 -8.63 6.05
CA PRO A 818 -2.31 -7.85 5.04
C PRO A 818 -2.83 -6.40 5.02
N GLY A 819 -1.94 -5.43 4.87
CA GLY A 819 -2.30 -4.01 4.85
C GLY A 819 -2.45 -3.35 6.24
N ALA A 820 -2.07 -4.02 7.34
CA ALA A 820 -2.10 -3.44 8.68
C ALA A 820 -1.28 -2.12 8.78
N LYS A 821 -1.84 -1.13 9.46
CA LYS A 821 -1.34 0.26 9.48
C LYS A 821 -0.56 0.58 10.76
N THR A 822 -0.83 -0.19 11.82
CA THR A 822 -0.29 -0.05 13.17
C THR A 822 0.02 -1.42 13.79
N ALA A 823 0.89 -1.46 14.78
CA ALA A 823 1.37 -2.70 15.41
C ALA A 823 0.30 -3.49 16.19
N ALA A 824 -0.81 -2.84 16.58
CA ALA A 824 -1.75 -3.36 17.58
C ALA A 824 -3.23 -3.04 17.29
N ASN A 825 -3.56 -1.86 16.74
CA ASN A 825 -4.97 -1.45 16.59
C ASN A 825 -5.64 -2.08 15.35
N ASP A 826 -4.87 -2.54 14.37
CA ASP A 826 -5.37 -3.23 13.17
C ASP A 826 -5.34 -4.77 13.31
N CYS A 827 -5.06 -5.31 14.51
CA CYS A 827 -5.09 -6.74 14.76
C CYS A 827 -6.52 -7.29 14.65
N VAL A 828 -6.76 -8.21 13.72
CA VAL A 828 -8.08 -8.80 13.47
C VAL A 828 -8.20 -10.15 14.21
N ARG A 829 -9.35 -10.37 14.84
CA ARG A 829 -9.68 -11.63 15.50
C ARG A 829 -9.93 -12.72 14.47
N CYS A 830 -9.35 -13.90 14.65
CA CYS A 830 -9.56 -15.02 13.75
C CYS A 830 -11.04 -15.46 13.72
N ALA A 831 -11.49 -15.93 12.56
CA ALA A 831 -12.80 -16.53 12.37
C ALA A 831 -12.92 -17.87 13.14
N ALA A 832 -14.15 -18.33 13.41
CA ALA A 832 -14.34 -19.69 13.94
C ALA A 832 -13.85 -20.72 12.89
N GLY A 833 -13.24 -21.81 13.36
CA GLY A 833 -12.43 -22.68 12.50
C GLY A 833 -10.97 -22.23 12.33
N PHE A 834 -10.56 -21.09 12.92
CA PHE A 834 -9.17 -20.58 12.88
C PHE A 834 -8.73 -20.05 14.25
N TYR A 835 -7.44 -20.21 14.59
CA TYR A 835 -6.84 -19.72 15.83
C TYR A 835 -5.55 -18.90 15.62
N SER A 836 -5.03 -18.27 16.67
CA SER A 836 -3.71 -17.62 16.69
C SER A 836 -3.07 -17.76 18.06
N THR A 837 -1.78 -18.09 18.09
CA THR A 837 -0.95 -18.20 19.31
C THR A 837 -0.44 -16.84 19.82
N GLY A 838 -0.72 -15.74 19.12
CA GLY A 838 -0.19 -14.40 19.42
C GLY A 838 1.18 -14.18 18.77
N GLY A 839 1.40 -13.01 18.17
CA GLY A 839 2.55 -12.75 17.29
C GLY A 839 2.59 -13.56 15.99
N ALA A 840 1.63 -14.47 15.77
CA ALA A 840 1.52 -15.29 14.57
C ALA A 840 1.30 -14.43 13.31
N THR A 841 1.93 -14.84 12.20
CA THR A 841 1.87 -14.10 10.93
C THR A 841 0.56 -14.28 10.16
N ASN A 842 -0.30 -15.22 10.55
CA ASN A 842 -1.66 -15.37 10.04
C ASN A 842 -2.54 -16.04 11.10
N CYS A 843 -3.86 -16.02 10.87
CA CYS A 843 -4.79 -16.91 11.54
C CYS A 843 -4.69 -18.34 10.96
N ILE A 844 -4.44 -19.31 11.84
CA ILE A 844 -4.10 -20.71 11.55
C ILE A 844 -5.38 -21.56 11.47
N PRO A 845 -5.63 -22.35 10.42
CA PRO A 845 -6.81 -23.20 10.33
C PRO A 845 -6.77 -24.36 11.33
N CYS A 846 -7.90 -24.64 11.98
CA CYS A 846 -8.06 -25.83 12.82
C CYS A 846 -8.26 -27.11 12.00
N THR A 847 -7.90 -28.25 12.58
CA THR A 847 -7.98 -29.58 11.94
C THR A 847 -9.05 -30.47 12.58
N CYS A 848 -10.27 -29.95 12.72
CA CYS A 848 -11.36 -30.63 13.41
C CYS A 848 -11.99 -31.77 12.58
N ALA A 849 -12.59 -32.76 13.25
CA ALA A 849 -13.33 -33.83 12.59
C ALA A 849 -14.70 -33.33 12.07
N ALA A 850 -15.29 -34.03 11.10
CA ALA A 850 -16.66 -33.74 10.66
C ALA A 850 -17.64 -33.80 11.84
N GLY A 851 -18.53 -32.80 11.94
CA GLY A 851 -19.39 -32.58 13.11
C GLY A 851 -18.74 -31.83 14.28
N SER A 852 -17.54 -31.28 14.13
CA SER A 852 -16.86 -30.45 15.13
C SER A 852 -16.15 -29.23 14.52
N VAL A 853 -15.92 -28.19 15.34
CA VAL A 853 -15.22 -26.94 14.96
C VAL A 853 -14.46 -26.39 16.17
N CYS A 854 -13.43 -25.56 15.97
CA CYS A 854 -12.87 -24.73 17.04
C CYS A 854 -13.64 -23.39 17.09
N PRO A 855 -14.40 -23.07 18.17
CA PRO A 855 -15.22 -21.86 18.22
C PRO A 855 -14.48 -20.62 18.74
N THR A 856 -13.39 -20.81 19.48
CA THR A 856 -12.56 -19.72 20.02
C THR A 856 -11.39 -19.42 19.08
N SER A 857 -11.04 -18.14 18.88
CA SER A 857 -9.84 -17.81 18.11
C SER A 857 -8.55 -18.03 18.90
N THR A 858 -8.64 -18.23 20.22
CA THR A 858 -7.50 -18.37 21.13
C THR A 858 -7.00 -19.80 21.28
N SER A 859 -7.68 -20.79 20.70
CA SER A 859 -7.34 -22.21 20.86
C SER A 859 -7.76 -23.04 19.65
N SER A 860 -6.96 -24.05 19.32
CA SER A 860 -7.23 -25.09 18.32
C SER A 860 -8.28 -26.11 18.75
N THR A 861 -8.70 -26.11 20.03
CA THR A 861 -9.55 -27.15 20.63
C THR A 861 -10.88 -27.28 19.87
N CYS A 862 -11.18 -28.49 19.40
CA CYS A 862 -12.39 -28.79 18.64
C CYS A 862 -13.55 -29.17 19.58
N GLU A 863 -14.65 -28.43 19.48
CA GLU A 863 -15.91 -28.71 20.16
C GLU A 863 -16.93 -29.32 19.17
N ALA A 864 -17.83 -30.16 19.65
CA ALA A 864 -18.90 -30.73 18.83
C ALA A 864 -19.87 -29.63 18.37
N CYS A 865 -20.37 -29.73 17.14
CA CYS A 865 -21.33 -28.77 16.62
C CYS A 865 -22.61 -28.70 17.48
N PRO A 866 -23.17 -27.50 17.73
CA PRO A 866 -24.45 -27.34 18.42
C PRO A 866 -25.58 -28.16 17.79
N SER A 867 -26.53 -28.60 18.61
CA SER A 867 -27.68 -29.40 18.18
C SER A 867 -28.37 -28.81 16.94
N ASN A 868 -28.64 -29.68 15.95
CA ASN A 868 -29.18 -29.33 14.63
C ASN A 868 -28.22 -28.50 13.73
N THR A 869 -26.91 -28.53 13.97
CA THR A 869 -25.89 -28.04 13.02
C THR A 869 -24.84 -29.11 12.73
N THR A 870 -24.21 -29.04 11.57
CA THR A 870 -23.12 -29.93 11.15
C THR A 870 -21.97 -29.14 10.53
N SER A 871 -20.78 -29.70 10.55
CA SER A 871 -19.58 -29.15 9.90
C SER A 871 -18.91 -30.25 9.08
N ALA A 872 -18.30 -29.90 7.95
CA ALA A 872 -17.46 -30.81 7.16
C ALA A 872 -16.11 -31.13 7.85
N GLY A 873 -15.78 -30.44 8.95
CA GLY A 873 -14.49 -30.52 9.63
C GLY A 873 -13.47 -29.52 9.09
N GLY A 874 -12.22 -29.65 9.55
CA GLY A 874 -11.17 -28.66 9.33
C GLY A 874 -11.56 -27.30 9.91
N HIS A 875 -11.47 -26.27 9.07
CA HIS A 875 -11.86 -24.89 9.37
C HIS A 875 -13.33 -24.58 9.02
N SER A 876 -14.15 -25.59 8.70
CA SER A 876 -15.55 -25.39 8.30
C SER A 876 -16.43 -25.03 9.51
N LEU A 877 -17.26 -23.99 9.36
CA LEU A 877 -18.26 -23.61 10.37
C LEU A 877 -19.28 -24.74 10.61
N CYS A 878 -19.82 -24.79 11.82
CA CYS A 878 -21.05 -25.52 12.10
C CYS A 878 -22.25 -24.74 11.53
N LEU A 879 -22.94 -25.31 10.56
CA LEU A 879 -24.07 -24.70 9.85
C LEU A 879 -25.31 -25.61 9.94
N PRO A 880 -26.54 -25.05 9.93
CA PRO A 880 -27.76 -25.85 9.94
C PRO A 880 -27.92 -26.63 8.61
N PRO A 881 -28.56 -27.82 8.63
CA PRO A 881 -28.92 -28.53 7.40
C PRO A 881 -29.94 -27.70 6.59
N PHE A 882 -29.71 -27.60 5.28
CA PHE A 882 -30.52 -26.78 4.39
C PHE A 882 -31.48 -27.64 3.54
N GLU A 883 -32.77 -27.59 3.86
CA GLU A 883 -33.80 -28.48 3.29
C GLU A 883 -34.79 -27.81 2.33
N ALA A 884 -34.51 -26.58 1.85
CA ALA A 884 -35.42 -25.87 0.96
C ALA A 884 -35.58 -26.60 -0.39
N THR A 885 -36.83 -26.77 -0.85
CA THR A 885 -37.12 -27.44 -2.14
C THR A 885 -37.07 -26.51 -3.34
N SER A 886 -37.04 -25.19 -3.14
CA SER A 886 -36.90 -24.19 -4.20
C SER A 886 -35.98 -23.04 -3.75
N TYR A 887 -34.83 -22.89 -4.39
CA TYR A 887 -33.82 -21.90 -4.02
C TYR A 887 -32.91 -21.53 -5.20
N VAL A 888 -32.23 -20.39 -5.09
CA VAL A 888 -31.08 -20.06 -5.95
C VAL A 888 -29.85 -20.06 -5.09
N GLN A 889 -28.91 -20.96 -5.37
CA GLN A 889 -27.60 -20.97 -4.74
C GLN A 889 -26.63 -20.16 -5.61
N ALA A 890 -25.86 -19.27 -4.97
CA ALA A 890 -24.78 -18.52 -5.57
C ALA A 890 -23.47 -18.80 -4.81
N VAL A 891 -22.36 -18.77 -5.53
CA VAL A 891 -21.00 -18.73 -4.97
C VAL A 891 -20.46 -17.34 -5.26
N VAL A 892 -20.10 -16.62 -4.20
CA VAL A 892 -19.71 -15.22 -4.25
C VAL A 892 -18.27 -15.09 -3.77
N ASP A 893 -17.39 -14.55 -4.62
CA ASP A 893 -16.03 -14.20 -4.21
C ASP A 893 -16.06 -12.78 -3.60
N LEU A 894 -15.61 -12.68 -2.35
CA LEU A 894 -15.47 -11.45 -1.57
C LEU A 894 -13.99 -11.06 -1.52
N ASP A 895 -13.60 -10.26 -2.50
CA ASP A 895 -12.21 -9.82 -2.67
C ASP A 895 -11.85 -8.73 -1.64
N GLY A 896 -10.62 -8.76 -1.13
CA GLY A 896 -10.17 -7.92 0.00
C GLY A 896 -10.41 -8.51 1.40
N TYR A 897 -11.07 -9.66 1.51
CA TYR A 897 -11.10 -10.49 2.72
C TYR A 897 -10.56 -11.90 2.42
N ALA A 898 -9.91 -12.53 3.40
CA ALA A 898 -9.59 -13.97 3.38
C ALA A 898 -10.40 -14.69 4.47
N VAL A 899 -10.73 -15.97 4.24
CA VAL A 899 -11.65 -16.76 5.09
C VAL A 899 -11.24 -16.78 6.56
N ALA A 900 -9.94 -16.82 6.86
CA ALA A 900 -9.40 -16.83 8.22
C ALA A 900 -9.71 -15.56 9.05
N TYR A 901 -10.03 -14.45 8.37
CA TYR A 901 -10.38 -13.15 8.97
C TYR A 901 -11.88 -12.83 8.90
N PHE A 902 -12.68 -13.62 8.16
CA PHE A 902 -14.11 -13.40 7.95
C PHE A 902 -14.93 -13.92 9.13
N ASN A 903 -14.77 -13.28 10.28
CA ASN A 903 -15.40 -13.65 11.54
C ASN A 903 -16.94 -13.54 11.51
N GLN A 904 -17.61 -14.10 12.53
CA GLN A 904 -19.06 -14.18 12.61
C GLN A 904 -19.76 -12.83 12.44
N THR A 905 -19.21 -11.73 12.96
CA THR A 905 -19.81 -10.40 12.80
C THR A 905 -19.84 -9.96 11.34
N LEU A 906 -18.82 -10.29 10.54
CA LEU A 906 -18.81 -10.03 9.09
C LEU A 906 -19.77 -10.97 8.35
N LEU A 907 -19.89 -12.22 8.81
CA LEU A 907 -20.83 -13.21 8.27
C LEU A 907 -22.30 -12.78 8.44
N ASP A 908 -22.69 -12.43 9.67
CA ASP A 908 -24.03 -11.96 10.01
C ASP A 908 -24.36 -10.66 9.26
N THR A 909 -23.38 -9.75 9.15
CA THR A 909 -23.52 -8.50 8.37
C THR A 909 -23.76 -8.78 6.89
N PHE A 910 -23.01 -9.71 6.28
CA PHE A 910 -23.20 -10.09 4.88
C PHE A 910 -24.55 -10.79 4.64
N ALA A 911 -24.96 -11.70 5.53
CA ALA A 911 -26.25 -12.38 5.45
C ALA A 911 -27.42 -11.38 5.52
N ALA A 912 -27.38 -10.46 6.49
CA ALA A 912 -28.39 -9.39 6.62
C ALA A 912 -28.41 -8.44 5.42
N ALA A 913 -27.24 -8.08 4.87
CA ALA A 913 -27.13 -7.27 3.66
C ALA A 913 -27.79 -7.95 2.46
N ALA A 914 -27.47 -9.22 2.21
CA ALA A 914 -28.04 -10.01 1.11
C ALA A 914 -29.55 -10.20 1.27
N GLN A 915 -30.04 -10.42 2.49
CA GLN A 915 -31.46 -10.54 2.80
C GLN A 915 -32.21 -9.24 2.52
N ALA A 916 -31.64 -8.09 2.92
CA ALA A 916 -32.22 -6.77 2.68
C ALA A 916 -32.23 -6.38 1.19
N MET A 917 -31.19 -6.75 0.42
CA MET A 917 -31.10 -6.43 -1.02
C MET A 917 -32.10 -7.23 -1.87
N TRP A 918 -32.36 -8.50 -1.54
CA TRP A 918 -33.08 -9.43 -2.42
C TRP A 918 -34.40 -9.98 -1.83
N ALA A 919 -34.81 -9.48 -0.66
CA ALA A 919 -36.11 -9.76 -0.02
C ALA A 919 -36.45 -11.26 0.12
N SER A 920 -35.43 -12.11 0.21
CA SER A 920 -35.50 -13.57 0.28
C SER A 920 -34.67 -14.04 1.48
N PRO A 921 -35.09 -15.08 2.24
CA PRO A 921 -34.25 -15.66 3.29
C PRO A 921 -32.90 -16.12 2.72
N VAL A 922 -31.83 -15.88 3.48
CA VAL A 922 -30.45 -16.16 3.07
C VAL A 922 -29.83 -17.16 4.03
N HIS A 923 -29.36 -18.26 3.50
CA HIS A 923 -28.70 -19.33 4.25
C HIS A 923 -27.24 -19.42 3.80
N ILE A 924 -26.31 -19.30 4.75
CA ILE A 924 -24.88 -19.55 4.48
C ILE A 924 -24.68 -21.07 4.46
N LEU A 925 -24.10 -21.59 3.38
CA LEU A 925 -23.87 -23.03 3.18
C LEU A 925 -22.41 -23.46 3.34
N ALA A 926 -21.46 -22.56 3.05
CA ALA A 926 -20.04 -22.75 3.32
C ALA A 926 -19.28 -21.42 3.21
N LEU A 927 -18.10 -21.36 3.83
CA LEU A 927 -17.00 -20.50 3.39
C LEU A 927 -15.86 -21.38 2.89
N THR A 928 -15.18 -20.92 1.85
CA THR A 928 -14.04 -21.56 1.20
C THR A 928 -13.03 -20.52 0.76
N SER A 929 -11.82 -20.93 0.39
CA SER A 929 -10.86 -20.08 -0.32
C SER A 929 -11.08 -20.17 -1.83
N SER A 930 -11.17 -19.06 -2.55
CA SER A 930 -11.22 -19.04 -4.02
C SER A 930 -9.82 -19.23 -4.62
N SER A 931 -9.68 -20.20 -5.53
CA SER A 931 -8.50 -20.39 -6.39
C SER A 931 -8.60 -19.65 -7.73
N ASN A 932 -9.66 -18.86 -7.95
CA ASN A 932 -9.95 -18.17 -9.22
C ASN A 932 -10.02 -16.64 -9.06
N SER A 933 -9.64 -16.10 -7.90
CA SER A 933 -9.58 -14.65 -7.69
C SER A 933 -8.43 -14.03 -8.49
N SER A 934 -8.64 -12.85 -9.06
CA SER A 934 -7.59 -12.06 -9.73
C SER A 934 -6.47 -11.58 -8.78
N TRP A 935 -6.65 -11.78 -7.47
CA TRP A 935 -5.77 -11.36 -6.39
C TRP A 935 -4.85 -12.49 -5.88
N GLN A 936 -5.05 -13.73 -6.34
CA GLN A 936 -4.28 -14.92 -5.93
C GLN A 936 -2.76 -14.77 -6.13
N ALA A 937 -2.32 -13.89 -7.04
CA ALA A 937 -0.91 -13.63 -7.29
C ALA A 937 -0.23 -12.78 -6.18
N VAL A 938 -0.99 -12.02 -5.37
CA VAL A 938 -0.45 -11.20 -4.26
C VAL A 938 -0.89 -11.74 -2.89
N TYR A 939 -2.02 -12.45 -2.81
CA TYR A 939 -2.63 -12.87 -1.55
C TYR A 939 -3.03 -14.35 -1.55
N PRO A 940 -2.72 -15.12 -0.49
CA PRO A 940 -3.21 -16.48 -0.32
C PRO A 940 -4.72 -16.49 0.06
N GLY A 941 -5.57 -16.51 -0.97
CA GLY A 941 -6.99 -16.88 -0.87
C GLY A 941 -7.97 -15.74 -0.59
N ALA A 942 -8.69 -15.29 -1.61
CA ALA A 942 -9.90 -14.50 -1.41
C ALA A 942 -11.01 -15.35 -0.76
N CYS A 943 -11.80 -14.72 0.11
CA CYS A 943 -12.90 -15.35 0.82
C CYS A 943 -14.04 -15.66 -0.17
N GLN A 944 -14.37 -16.93 -0.35
CA GLN A 944 -15.50 -17.37 -1.14
C GLN A 944 -16.62 -17.80 -0.20
N ILE A 945 -17.83 -17.29 -0.41
CA ILE A 945 -19.00 -17.65 0.39
C ILE A 945 -20.07 -18.30 -0.51
N ARG A 946 -20.50 -19.51 -0.11
CA ARG A 946 -21.60 -20.24 -0.77
C ARG A 946 -22.89 -19.93 0.00
N VAL A 947 -23.86 -19.39 -0.71
CA VAL A 947 -25.13 -18.92 -0.14
C VAL A 947 -26.31 -19.44 -0.93
N ALA A 948 -27.41 -19.72 -0.25
CA ALA A 948 -28.69 -20.02 -0.88
C ALA A 948 -29.76 -19.01 -0.49
N PHE A 949 -30.46 -18.53 -1.52
CA PHE A 949 -31.61 -17.67 -1.45
C PHE A 949 -32.86 -18.53 -1.56
N GLU A 950 -33.64 -18.60 -0.49
CA GLU A 950 -34.87 -19.37 -0.45
C GLU A 950 -35.94 -18.69 -1.31
N THR A 951 -36.57 -19.43 -2.23
CA THR A 951 -37.45 -18.84 -3.25
C THR A 951 -38.76 -19.61 -3.41
N THR A 952 -39.78 -18.91 -3.89
CA THR A 952 -41.00 -19.55 -4.37
C THR A 952 -40.85 -19.97 -5.83
N ASN A 953 -41.67 -20.92 -6.28
CA ASN A 953 -41.76 -21.36 -7.68
C ASN A 953 -41.87 -20.22 -8.74
N ALA A 954 -42.34 -19.03 -8.34
CA ALA A 954 -42.43 -17.84 -9.18
C ALA A 954 -41.17 -16.95 -9.15
N THR A 955 -40.40 -16.96 -8.06
CA THR A 955 -39.24 -16.06 -7.86
C THR A 955 -37.89 -16.70 -8.19
N THR A 956 -37.77 -18.04 -8.19
CA THR A 956 -36.52 -18.75 -8.51
C THR A 956 -35.92 -18.37 -9.87
N VAL A 957 -36.76 -18.29 -10.92
CA VAL A 957 -36.28 -18.02 -12.30
C VAL A 957 -35.88 -16.56 -12.52
N PRO A 958 -36.65 -15.54 -12.08
CA PRO A 958 -36.17 -14.16 -12.05
C PRO A 958 -34.85 -13.98 -11.30
N LEU A 959 -34.73 -14.57 -10.11
CA LEU A 959 -33.55 -14.41 -9.26
C LEU A 959 -32.30 -15.08 -9.86
N PHE A 960 -32.44 -16.27 -10.45
CA PHE A 960 -31.34 -16.95 -11.16
C PHE A 960 -30.78 -16.13 -12.32
N ARG A 961 -31.63 -15.40 -13.06
CA ARG A 961 -31.18 -14.52 -14.14
C ARG A 961 -30.34 -13.36 -13.59
N VAL A 962 -30.81 -12.68 -12.54
CA VAL A 962 -30.05 -11.61 -11.87
C VAL A 962 -28.66 -12.09 -11.43
N PHE A 963 -28.54 -13.31 -10.90
CA PHE A 963 -27.22 -13.86 -10.54
C PHE A 963 -26.36 -14.27 -11.74
N SER A 964 -26.97 -14.73 -12.83
CA SER A 964 -26.25 -15.04 -14.07
C SER A 964 -25.61 -13.79 -14.69
N ASP A 965 -26.29 -12.64 -14.56
CA ASP A 965 -25.83 -11.33 -15.04
C ASP A 965 -24.78 -10.69 -14.10
N LEU A 966 -24.66 -11.16 -12.85
CA LEU A 966 -23.68 -10.71 -11.83
C LEU A 966 -22.32 -11.45 -11.90
N THR A 967 -22.01 -12.07 -13.05
CA THR A 967 -20.75 -12.79 -13.33
C THR A 967 -19.56 -11.87 -13.63
N THR A 968 -19.68 -10.57 -13.41
CA THR A 968 -18.59 -9.57 -13.54
C THR A 968 -18.48 -8.70 -12.27
N PRO A 969 -17.28 -8.17 -11.93
CA PRO A 969 -17.08 -7.40 -10.71
C PRO A 969 -17.99 -6.16 -10.60
N ASN A 970 -18.84 -6.10 -9.57
CA ASN A 970 -19.87 -5.07 -9.44
C ASN A 970 -19.50 -4.00 -8.39
N ALA A 971 -19.00 -2.86 -8.86
CA ALA A 971 -18.59 -1.74 -8.00
C ALA A 971 -19.74 -1.16 -7.14
N SER A 972 -20.99 -1.19 -7.62
CA SER A 972 -22.14 -0.73 -6.85
C SER A 972 -22.44 -1.64 -5.66
N LEU A 973 -22.22 -2.95 -5.82
CA LEU A 973 -22.37 -3.94 -4.75
C LEU A 973 -21.29 -3.76 -3.66
N VAL A 974 -20.05 -3.44 -4.07
CA VAL A 974 -18.96 -3.07 -3.14
C VAL A 974 -19.35 -1.86 -2.29
N GLN A 975 -19.86 -0.79 -2.92
CA GLN A 975 -20.29 0.43 -2.20
C GLN A 975 -21.41 0.17 -1.18
N VAL A 976 -22.35 -0.72 -1.49
CA VAL A 976 -23.42 -1.12 -0.55
C VAL A 976 -22.87 -1.90 0.64
N LEU A 977 -21.92 -2.82 0.41
CA LEU A 977 -21.33 -3.64 1.47
C LEU A 977 -20.34 -2.84 2.35
N HIS A 978 -19.61 -1.87 1.78
CA HIS A 978 -18.87 -0.85 2.54
C HIS A 978 -19.78 -0.09 3.50
N ALA A 979 -20.93 0.42 3.02
CA ALA A 979 -21.87 1.18 3.85
C ALA A 979 -22.47 0.37 5.03
N LEU A 980 -22.29 -0.95 5.03
CA LEU A 980 -22.74 -1.89 6.06
C LEU A 980 -21.59 -2.42 6.94
N GLY A 981 -20.32 -2.10 6.63
CA GLY A 981 -19.15 -2.40 7.45
C GLY A 981 -18.15 -3.42 6.89
N LEU A 982 -18.28 -3.84 5.62
CA LEU A 982 -17.26 -4.66 4.94
C LEU A 982 -16.17 -3.75 4.34
N ASP A 983 -15.56 -2.90 5.16
CA ASP A 983 -14.71 -1.77 4.73
C ASP A 983 -13.44 -2.16 3.93
N GLN A 984 -12.98 -3.42 4.01
CA GLN A 984 -11.80 -3.89 3.26
C GLN A 984 -12.14 -4.45 1.86
N LEU A 985 -13.42 -4.54 1.50
CA LEU A 985 -13.88 -5.24 0.30
C LEU A 985 -13.47 -4.49 -0.98
N THR A 986 -12.72 -5.10 -1.89
CA THR A 986 -12.20 -4.46 -3.11
C THR A 986 -13.01 -4.79 -4.35
N ALA A 987 -13.57 -5.99 -4.43
CA ALA A 987 -14.47 -6.43 -5.49
C ALA A 987 -15.47 -7.49 -4.99
N VAL A 988 -16.59 -7.63 -5.71
CA VAL A 988 -17.53 -8.74 -5.52
C VAL A 988 -17.96 -9.26 -6.89
N GLN A 989 -17.89 -10.57 -7.08
CA GLN A 989 -18.30 -11.27 -8.30
C GLN A 989 -18.96 -12.60 -7.96
N VAL A 990 -19.91 -13.04 -8.80
CA VAL A 990 -20.59 -14.32 -8.65
C VAL A 990 -19.96 -15.35 -9.58
N THR A 991 -19.31 -16.37 -9.01
CA THR A 991 -18.48 -17.34 -9.76
C THR A 991 -19.23 -18.61 -10.17
N GLN A 992 -20.30 -18.97 -9.44
CA GLN A 992 -21.19 -20.08 -9.78
C GLN A 992 -22.63 -19.75 -9.38
N VAL A 993 -23.60 -20.13 -10.21
CA VAL A 993 -25.04 -20.00 -9.93
C VAL A 993 -25.75 -21.31 -10.25
N THR A 994 -26.59 -21.79 -9.35
CA THR A 994 -27.39 -23.02 -9.52
C THR A 994 -28.78 -22.81 -8.93
N ALA A 995 -29.84 -22.96 -9.74
CA ALA A 995 -31.22 -22.91 -9.27
C ALA A 995 -31.81 -24.31 -9.05
N MET A 996 -32.54 -24.47 -7.96
CA MET A 996 -33.36 -25.63 -7.63
C MET A 996 -34.83 -25.19 -7.56
N LYS A 997 -35.73 -25.98 -8.15
CA LYS A 997 -37.17 -25.72 -8.16
C LYS A 997 -37.93 -27.03 -8.02
N ASN A 998 -38.79 -27.13 -7.00
CA ASN A 998 -39.47 -28.38 -6.61
C ASN A 998 -38.52 -29.59 -6.50
N GLY A 999 -37.31 -29.40 -5.98
CA GLY A 999 -36.29 -30.44 -5.84
C GLY A 999 -35.55 -30.83 -7.14
N GLN A 1000 -35.79 -30.15 -8.26
CA GLN A 1000 -35.06 -30.37 -9.52
C GLN A 1000 -34.13 -29.21 -9.85
N VAL A 1001 -32.93 -29.52 -10.36
CA VAL A 1001 -31.99 -28.52 -10.89
C VAL A 1001 -32.59 -27.90 -12.16
N ILE A 1002 -32.60 -26.58 -12.27
CA ILE A 1002 -32.98 -25.91 -13.51
C ILE A 1002 -31.76 -25.82 -14.42
N ASP A 1003 -31.81 -26.51 -15.56
CA ASP A 1003 -30.77 -26.41 -16.59
C ASP A 1003 -30.76 -24.99 -17.22
N ALA A 1004 -29.58 -24.39 -17.31
CA ALA A 1004 -29.39 -23.03 -17.82
C ALA A 1004 -29.82 -22.87 -19.30
N SER A 1005 -29.80 -23.95 -20.08
CA SER A 1005 -30.27 -23.96 -21.48
C SER A 1005 -31.77 -23.69 -21.60
N VAL A 1006 -32.57 -24.10 -20.60
CA VAL A 1006 -34.03 -23.92 -20.55
C VAL A 1006 -34.42 -22.47 -20.22
N LEU A 1007 -33.47 -21.66 -19.73
CA LEU A 1007 -33.73 -20.29 -19.26
C LEU A 1007 -33.31 -19.17 -20.22
N ARG A 1008 -32.63 -19.48 -21.33
CA ARG A 1008 -32.48 -18.53 -22.45
C ARG A 1008 -33.76 -18.49 -23.29
N PRO A 1009 -34.21 -17.32 -23.78
CA PRO A 1009 -35.15 -17.30 -24.89
C PRO A 1009 -34.49 -17.97 -26.12
N PRO A 1010 -35.24 -18.68 -26.98
CA PRO A 1010 -34.68 -19.20 -28.21
C PRO A 1010 -34.18 -18.04 -29.08
N ALA A 1011 -32.98 -18.20 -29.66
CA ALA A 1011 -32.56 -17.31 -30.74
C ALA A 1011 -33.53 -17.48 -31.90
N SER A 1012 -34.22 -16.40 -32.29
CA SER A 1012 -35.17 -16.47 -33.40
C SER A 1012 -34.42 -16.87 -34.67
N PRO A 1013 -34.81 -17.96 -35.36
CA PRO A 1013 -34.26 -18.27 -36.66
C PRO A 1013 -34.62 -17.15 -37.64
N THR A 1014 -33.74 -16.91 -38.60
CA THR A 1014 -33.97 -15.99 -39.71
C THR A 1014 -35.04 -16.54 -40.64
N ASP A 1015 -36.09 -15.78 -40.87
CA ASP A 1015 -36.85 -15.83 -42.12
C ASP A 1015 -37.06 -14.39 -42.62
N SER A 1016 -37.08 -14.21 -43.94
CA SER A 1016 -36.82 -12.94 -44.60
C SER A 1016 -37.87 -12.62 -45.66
N THR A 1017 -39.03 -12.12 -45.24
CA THR A 1017 -40.05 -11.58 -46.16
C THR A 1017 -40.60 -10.21 -45.70
N LYS A 1018 -40.38 -9.23 -46.58
CA LYS A 1018 -41.10 -7.95 -46.76
C LYS A 1018 -42.41 -7.76 -45.96
N ILE A 1019 -42.55 -6.58 -45.33
CA ILE A 1019 -43.44 -5.50 -45.81
C ILE A 1019 -43.10 -4.15 -45.11
N THR A 1020 -43.64 -3.07 -45.65
CA THR A 1020 -43.30 -1.63 -45.50
C THR A 1020 -43.27 -1.02 -44.10
N ASP A 1021 -42.59 0.13 -44.05
CA ASP A 1021 -42.60 1.20 -43.04
C ASP A 1021 -43.81 1.28 -42.10
N ASP A 1022 -43.53 1.40 -40.79
CA ASP A 1022 -44.19 2.42 -39.98
C ASP A 1022 -43.29 2.90 -38.81
N LYS A 1023 -43.44 4.15 -38.37
CA LYS A 1023 -42.60 4.77 -37.32
C LYS A 1023 -43.16 4.53 -35.92
N ALA A 1024 -42.83 3.40 -35.30
CA ALA A 1024 -43.17 3.11 -33.91
C ALA A 1024 -41.97 3.31 -32.95
N SER A 1025 -42.11 4.24 -32.00
CA SER A 1025 -41.13 4.45 -30.92
C SER A 1025 -41.21 3.35 -29.86
N VAL A 1026 -40.26 2.41 -29.85
CA VAL A 1026 -40.16 1.39 -28.80
C VAL A 1026 -39.45 1.95 -27.56
N THR A 1027 -40.21 2.60 -26.69
CA THR A 1027 -39.77 2.95 -25.32
C THR A 1027 -39.55 1.68 -24.49
N GLY A 1028 -38.45 1.62 -23.73
CA GLY A 1028 -38.03 0.40 -23.03
C GLY A 1028 -38.80 0.08 -21.75
N SER A 1029 -39.30 -1.15 -21.63
CA SER A 1029 -40.10 -1.61 -20.48
C SER A 1029 -39.32 -2.36 -19.39
N ASN A 1030 -38.05 -2.73 -19.62
CA ASN A 1030 -37.26 -3.48 -18.63
C ASN A 1030 -36.53 -2.59 -17.59
N SER A 1031 -36.35 -1.29 -17.89
CA SER A 1031 -35.65 -0.37 -16.98
C SER A 1031 -36.45 -0.07 -15.71
N LEU A 1032 -37.77 0.14 -15.85
CA LEU A 1032 -38.65 0.57 -14.76
C LEU A 1032 -38.71 -0.42 -13.59
N VAL A 1033 -38.73 -1.72 -13.87
CA VAL A 1033 -38.72 -2.76 -12.82
C VAL A 1033 -37.39 -2.76 -12.07
N LEU A 1034 -36.27 -2.63 -12.78
CA LEU A 1034 -34.94 -2.59 -12.16
C LEU A 1034 -34.76 -1.32 -11.31
N THR A 1035 -35.16 -0.15 -11.82
CA THR A 1035 -35.13 1.09 -11.04
C THR A 1035 -36.09 1.09 -9.87
N ALA A 1036 -37.25 0.43 -9.97
CA ALA A 1036 -38.19 0.30 -8.85
C ALA A 1036 -37.63 -0.61 -7.75
N ILE A 1037 -37.00 -1.73 -8.11
CA ILE A 1037 -36.33 -2.63 -7.16
C ILE A 1037 -35.15 -1.90 -6.49
N ILE A 1038 -34.32 -1.19 -7.25
CA ILE A 1038 -33.20 -0.41 -6.70
C ILE A 1038 -33.70 0.72 -5.78
N ALA A 1039 -34.74 1.46 -6.17
CA ALA A 1039 -35.32 2.53 -5.35
C ALA A 1039 -35.97 1.99 -4.05
N ALA A 1040 -36.67 0.84 -4.13
CA ALA A 1040 -37.22 0.17 -2.96
C ALA A 1040 -36.12 -0.36 -2.04
N ALA A 1041 -35.08 -1.00 -2.59
CA ALA A 1041 -33.93 -1.48 -1.84
C ALA A 1041 -33.21 -0.31 -1.14
N VAL A 1042 -32.96 0.81 -1.83
CA VAL A 1042 -32.36 2.02 -1.24
C VAL A 1042 -33.24 2.61 -0.14
N ALA A 1043 -34.56 2.68 -0.32
CA ALA A 1043 -35.49 3.16 0.70
C ALA A 1043 -35.48 2.28 1.97
N VAL A 1044 -35.46 0.95 1.78
CA VAL A 1044 -35.32 -0.03 2.88
C VAL A 1044 -33.94 0.09 3.53
N LEU A 1045 -32.87 0.30 2.76
CA LEU A 1045 -31.50 0.48 3.26
C LEU A 1045 -31.41 1.72 4.16
N VAL A 1046 -32.00 2.85 3.78
CA VAL A 1046 -32.01 4.07 4.59
C VAL A 1046 -32.69 3.84 5.94
N VAL A 1047 -33.79 3.08 5.97
CA VAL A 1047 -34.48 2.71 7.22
C VAL A 1047 -33.65 1.74 8.06
N ALA A 1048 -33.03 0.72 7.43
CA ALA A 1048 -32.17 -0.25 8.12
C ALA A 1048 -30.91 0.41 8.72
N ILE A 1049 -30.27 1.33 7.99
CA ILE A 1049 -29.13 2.12 8.47
C ILE A 1049 -29.54 2.99 9.66
N PHE A 1050 -30.74 3.59 9.65
CA PHE A 1050 -31.26 4.33 10.79
C PHE A 1050 -31.49 3.43 12.02
N ALA A 1051 -32.10 2.25 11.82
CA ALA A 1051 -32.34 1.28 12.89
C ALA A 1051 -31.03 0.73 13.49
N PHE A 1052 -30.02 0.45 12.66
CA PHE A 1052 -28.71 -0.01 13.12
C PHE A 1052 -27.94 1.07 13.88
N ARG A 1053 -28.01 2.33 13.44
CA ARG A 1053 -27.44 3.49 14.17
C ARG A 1053 -28.11 3.71 15.54
N LEU A 1054 -29.42 3.46 15.65
CA LEU A 1054 -30.15 3.48 16.92
C LEU A 1054 -29.76 2.31 17.84
N SER A 1055 -29.66 1.09 17.29
CA SER A 1055 -29.21 -0.10 18.03
C SER A 1055 -27.85 0.11 18.68
N LYS A 1056 -26.86 0.62 17.93
CA LYS A 1056 -25.49 0.85 18.42
C LYS A 1056 -25.37 1.99 19.44
N PHE A 1057 -26.41 2.80 19.63
CA PHE A 1057 -26.49 3.81 20.70
C PHE A 1057 -27.01 3.24 22.02
N ASN A 1058 -27.74 2.12 21.99
CA ASN A 1058 -28.45 1.56 23.13
C ASN A 1058 -27.65 0.48 23.90
N THR A 1059 -26.45 0.13 23.41
CA THR A 1059 -25.60 -0.96 23.95
C THR A 1059 -24.39 -0.47 24.77
N GLN A 1060 -24.21 0.83 24.97
CA GLN A 1060 -23.19 1.37 25.90
C GLN A 1060 -23.68 1.55 27.34
N THR A 1061 -24.94 1.19 27.65
CA THR A 1061 -25.52 1.29 29.00
C THR A 1061 -26.00 -0.07 29.49
N ASN A 1062 -25.08 -0.91 30.01
CA ASN A 1062 -25.30 -1.94 31.07
C ASN A 1062 -24.10 -2.92 31.20
N ALA A 1063 -23.05 -2.54 31.94
CA ALA A 1063 -22.06 -3.44 32.58
C ALA A 1063 -21.22 -2.66 33.61
N VAL A 1064 -20.75 -3.33 34.66
CA VAL A 1064 -20.04 -2.79 35.86
C VAL A 1064 -19.18 -3.93 36.47
N ASP A 1065 -18.13 -3.73 37.28
CA ASP A 1065 -17.40 -2.56 37.84
C ASP A 1065 -15.88 -2.96 37.85
N GLU A 1066 -14.84 -2.28 38.39
CA GLU A 1066 -14.55 -1.13 39.27
C GLU A 1066 -13.04 -0.74 38.98
N PRO A 1067 -12.38 0.26 39.59
CA PRO A 1067 -12.76 1.60 40.07
C PRO A 1067 -11.95 2.75 39.39
N GLU A 1068 -12.19 4.02 39.74
CA GLU A 1068 -11.35 5.18 39.35
C GLU A 1068 -10.22 5.48 40.36
N ASP A 1069 -9.07 6.00 39.89
CA ASP A 1069 -8.46 7.21 40.48
C ASP A 1069 -7.39 7.88 39.56
N VAL A 1070 -7.00 9.11 39.92
CA VAL A 1070 -5.94 10.01 39.40
C VAL A 1070 -6.29 10.89 38.19
N LEU A 1071 -6.62 12.15 38.51
CA LEU A 1071 -6.83 13.27 37.59
C LEU A 1071 -5.69 14.30 37.71
N VAL A 1072 -5.00 14.63 36.61
CA VAL A 1072 -4.08 15.80 36.50
C VAL A 1072 -4.24 16.44 35.11
N GLY A 1073 -4.13 17.77 35.02
CA GLY A 1073 -4.22 18.54 33.76
C GLY A 1073 -2.97 18.45 32.86
N THR A 1074 -2.83 19.26 31.80
CA THR A 1074 -3.45 20.59 31.56
C THR A 1074 -3.56 20.99 30.08
N THR A 1075 -4.63 21.71 29.74
CA THR A 1075 -4.76 22.78 28.71
C THR A 1075 -3.79 22.87 27.51
N THR A 1076 -4.33 22.91 26.28
CA THR A 1076 -4.49 24.18 25.50
C THR A 1076 -5.12 23.92 24.11
N ARG A 1077 -5.97 24.84 23.61
CA ARG A 1077 -6.46 24.87 22.21
C ARG A 1077 -7.12 26.21 21.86
N PRO A 1078 -6.66 26.96 20.83
CA PRO A 1078 -7.50 27.85 20.04
C PRO A 1078 -8.16 27.03 18.90
N ALA A 1079 -9.48 27.03 18.74
CA ALA A 1079 -10.37 28.11 18.30
C ALA A 1079 -10.47 28.17 16.76
N LYS A 1080 -11.70 28.21 16.25
CA LYS A 1080 -12.07 28.02 14.84
C LYS A 1080 -13.16 29.02 14.48
N GLU A 1081 -12.86 29.97 13.61
CA GLU A 1081 -13.84 30.97 13.17
C GLU A 1081 -14.37 30.71 11.76
N THR A 1082 -15.66 30.99 11.56
CA THR A 1082 -16.38 30.84 10.30
C THR A 1082 -17.35 32.00 10.09
N PHE A 1083 -17.05 32.94 9.19
CA PHE A 1083 -18.04 33.82 8.55
C PHE A 1083 -17.66 33.95 7.05
N ARG A 1084 -18.48 33.62 6.05
CA ARG A 1084 -19.88 34.00 5.68
C ARG A 1084 -19.89 35.23 4.76
N SER A 1085 -20.70 35.19 3.71
CA SER A 1085 -20.60 36.07 2.53
C SER A 1085 -21.75 37.07 2.39
N ARG A 1086 -21.47 38.27 1.84
CA ARG A 1086 -22.36 38.99 0.91
C ARG A 1086 -21.68 40.17 0.16
N ALA A 1087 -22.38 40.64 -0.87
CA ALA A 1087 -22.09 41.68 -1.87
C ALA A 1087 -21.87 43.10 -1.27
N THR A 1088 -21.57 44.20 -2.00
CA THR A 1088 -21.97 44.66 -3.36
C THR A 1088 -20.99 45.65 -4.01
N ASP A 1089 -21.04 45.72 -5.36
CA ASP A 1089 -20.88 46.88 -6.28
C ASP A 1089 -19.76 47.94 -6.12
N GLY A 1090 -19.19 48.35 -7.27
CA GLY A 1090 -18.36 49.56 -7.40
C GLY A 1090 -17.68 49.72 -8.77
N GLN A 1091 -18.16 50.65 -9.60
CA GLN A 1091 -17.55 50.97 -10.91
C GLN A 1091 -16.46 52.05 -10.80
N SER A 1092 -15.37 51.96 -11.60
CA SER A 1092 -14.83 53.09 -12.40
C SER A 1092 -13.58 52.70 -13.21
N SER A 1093 -13.27 53.49 -14.24
CA SER A 1093 -12.03 53.45 -15.04
C SER A 1093 -11.75 54.88 -15.54
N PRO A 1094 -10.47 55.27 -15.76
CA PRO A 1094 -10.09 55.48 -17.17
C PRO A 1094 -8.62 55.24 -17.56
N ARG A 1095 -8.44 54.69 -18.77
CA ARG A 1095 -7.38 54.91 -19.78
C ARG A 1095 -5.99 55.46 -19.36
N LYS A 1096 -4.93 54.73 -19.78
CA LYS A 1096 -3.88 55.27 -20.68
C LYS A 1096 -3.12 54.15 -21.42
N SER A 1097 -2.74 54.41 -22.67
CA SER A 1097 -1.85 53.61 -23.54
C SER A 1097 -1.20 54.56 -24.55
N PRO A 1098 -0.05 54.24 -25.18
CA PRO A 1098 -0.10 53.54 -26.49
C PRO A 1098 1.14 52.67 -26.87
N THR A 1099 1.05 51.97 -28.03
CA THR A 1099 2.16 51.48 -28.93
C THR A 1099 3.14 50.39 -28.42
N LYS A 1100 3.62 49.40 -29.22
CA LYS A 1100 3.21 48.83 -30.56
C LYS A 1100 4.02 47.52 -30.88
N ALA A 1101 3.43 46.53 -31.57
CA ALA A 1101 4.03 45.33 -32.23
C ALA A 1101 4.77 44.30 -31.32
N ALA A 1102 4.58 42.96 -31.37
CA ALA A 1102 4.45 41.94 -32.45
C ALA A 1102 5.83 41.53 -33.05
N GLU A 1103 6.23 40.26 -33.23
CA GLU A 1103 5.64 38.90 -33.08
C GLU A 1103 6.82 37.86 -32.96
N PRO A 1104 6.66 36.50 -32.95
CA PRO A 1104 5.48 35.61 -32.96
C PRO A 1104 5.42 34.62 -31.76
N ALA A 1105 4.45 33.69 -31.77
CA ALA A 1105 4.30 32.63 -30.76
C ALA A 1105 4.01 31.23 -31.34
N ILE A 1106 4.41 30.17 -30.63
CA ILE A 1106 4.12 28.75 -30.92
C ILE A 1106 3.61 28.09 -29.60
N PRO A 1107 2.58 27.21 -29.62
CA PRO A 1107 1.65 27.12 -28.49
C PRO A 1107 2.03 26.11 -27.39
N GLN A 1108 1.63 26.47 -26.17
CA GLN A 1108 1.54 25.58 -25.01
C GLN A 1108 0.35 24.60 -25.15
N ARG A 1109 0.44 23.41 -24.56
CA ARG A 1109 -0.73 22.59 -24.18
C ARG A 1109 -0.75 22.44 -22.66
N PRO A 1110 -1.94 22.50 -22.01
CA PRO A 1110 -2.04 22.30 -20.57
C PRO A 1110 -1.84 20.83 -20.20
N TYR A 1111 -1.24 20.60 -19.03
CA TYR A 1111 -1.23 19.29 -18.38
C TYR A 1111 -2.55 19.05 -17.63
N VAL A 1112 -2.92 17.77 -17.57
CA VAL A 1112 -3.87 17.16 -16.62
C VAL A 1112 -3.11 16.03 -15.93
#